data_AF-A0A3S2DB07-F1
#
_entry.id   AF-A0A3S2DB07-F1
#
_cell.length_a   1.000
_cell.length_b   1.000
_cell.length_c   1.000
_cell.angle_alpha   90.00
_cell.angle_beta   90.00
_cell.angle_gamma   90.00
#
_symmetry.space_group_name_H-M   'P 1'
#
loop_
_entity.id
_entity.type
_entity.pdbx_description
1 polymer ?
#
loop_
_entity_poly.entity_id
_entity_poly.type
_entity_poly.pdbx_seq_one_letter_code
_entity_poly.pdbx_strand_id
1 'polypeptide(L)'
;MPATLAERIQEALKQDLRAGTIVWNDAGAVNRSAYASRLGVTRKAITYHEGVVRPFDELGPKKVPTETLLRGLLEAAEAAGTIEMSRANKINRLHYSRLLGGLQNTQYYGPLFQEFEQRLGKTKSTREQLVELLEIDFVAGDLKLSRSGKIDRTHYSTLVGVTKSALTPMISTFEEYEKRLGGGTGRFRERELREMRAWLETRISDGSLIVRRRRVGREAFKSAFGITCSDLDKRYPLVGVLLREFDGRLVAAQQRIQDASDSASGGVAVPLEANDIAQRFPSLTVHQMYKPGSARARLVLALNNCLRRNRMPRSTRDRAKISGAHFAHQIGVTPSTITQLKDIVRDYESVLEIAEPVASLPEALKFGASLDVREPLNDAARHVVSVYPGVLKHQHYPSGSTAKDVVQILNGQIVGGGLERSRGGKISRKVLTMQLGLSPAAMSVHLHIIEDYEDAVGGKESTAESKIPAMRAWFEKQILEGTLQIRGGKVSRIQFCEQFGLPESNTVLIRYPRIEKVVEEFDEKIRIDGYQPRETVAKLEEIRAILADDPPVGKEGLAINRARLAKLVGIPVSFLRRSPYLEAIEGADQELYRALKRDRLIAFAGGRIFKFGYLVVQGWPRPFAIHAKECFERVYRKRGKEEAKTHFAGLTELLSFIAGKASQSCRSLREGIENGLGASSLAKDFTVATQEYRDHLGVVHKNLNSRNGKIAVTNAVIRHLSAASVLPPLDLPLIGFRNDNRTHLRSIAEVTESTTQKNSKPHVDDYLVFATSMLKQAAEVRQIDINAKEQGDFTRALRKELEAENFTAADNPASLILKILDRRLDLIKKASAAVVQIGRADLAKGTALLERGENLGDDFDKILNIVEVGQTERKRLLRRYFPDGDDDREQGIANLLKVVAERYDFLYPASKLDGRPEGQFFQKRALEYGGAIKLQSYLTPSPQVVSSVLTLYLLGSGSNVSVGRKLYFECIETTDEPHHSKITGHKSRAKGKPIFVLLEDRSDAIQAMKWLQEAVGRIPGLDSETKKQLFICKGRGETFKLIEEFTFRSHFKRLIASIPELAKLPLTPNMLRPTILLKAALESDGRTRLSMAIGQHGRDVHEGYINKYPIRFLRDTEIRHFMHFLETVVISGVEEAHKFLGVDADSMGRRVEAVMKTGLGTLCRNRNGRPGSEGSACKSMDCWNDCPQLILIAKKEEIAILQVWQHSLRLVEGAWIRDQPERWEGVWLPWLCFVDAVEVKMRQSFASV
;
A
#
# COMPACT_ATOMS: atom_id res chain seq x y z
N MET A 1 -28.64 -2.27 61.45
CA MET A 1 -27.45 -2.28 60.56
C MET A 1 -27.90 -1.93 59.14
N PRO A 2 -27.03 -1.38 58.26
CA PRO A 2 -27.40 -1.16 56.86
C PRO A 2 -27.64 -2.50 56.15
N ALA A 3 -28.68 -2.57 55.31
CA ALA A 3 -29.02 -3.77 54.55
C ALA A 3 -27.87 -4.18 53.61
N THR A 4 -27.59 -5.48 53.55
CA THR A 4 -26.57 -6.09 52.70
C THR A 4 -26.85 -5.85 51.22
N LEU A 5 -25.83 -5.97 50.38
CA LEU A 5 -26.02 -5.82 48.94
C LEU A 5 -26.97 -6.90 48.36
N ALA A 6 -26.97 -8.11 48.94
CA ALA A 6 -27.90 -9.18 48.56
C ALA A 6 -29.36 -8.78 48.81
N GLU A 7 -29.69 -8.29 50.01
CA GLU A 7 -31.03 -7.81 50.36
C GLU A 7 -31.46 -6.61 49.50
N ARG A 8 -30.55 -5.65 49.26
CA ARG A 8 -30.80 -4.49 48.41
C ARG A 8 -31.05 -4.86 46.94
N ILE A 9 -30.39 -5.90 46.43
CA ILE A 9 -30.69 -6.47 45.09
C ILE A 9 -32.05 -7.17 45.12
N GLN A 10 -32.32 -8.00 46.13
CA GLN A 10 -33.55 -8.79 46.21
C GLN A 10 -34.80 -7.89 46.32
N GLU A 11 -34.76 -6.84 47.13
CA GLU A 11 -35.91 -5.97 47.32
C GLU A 11 -36.17 -5.09 46.09
N ALA A 12 -35.13 -4.59 45.42
CA ALA A 12 -35.29 -3.87 44.15
C ALA A 12 -35.89 -4.76 43.04
N LEU A 13 -35.55 -6.05 43.02
CA LEU A 13 -36.13 -7.03 42.09
C LEU A 13 -37.57 -7.44 42.48
N LYS A 14 -37.87 -7.60 43.78
CA LYS A 14 -39.25 -7.83 44.28
C LYS A 14 -40.17 -6.63 44.00
N GLN A 15 -39.67 -5.41 44.17
CA GLN A 15 -40.40 -4.17 43.89
C GLN A 15 -40.73 -4.04 42.40
N ASP A 16 -39.73 -4.20 41.52
CA ASP A 16 -39.94 -4.15 40.07
C ASP A 16 -40.80 -5.34 39.57
N LEU A 17 -40.72 -6.52 40.22
CA LEU A 17 -41.60 -7.66 39.92
C LEU A 17 -43.08 -7.33 40.21
N ARG A 18 -43.35 -6.81 41.42
CA ARG A 18 -44.71 -6.38 41.82
C ARG A 18 -45.28 -5.28 40.93
N ALA A 19 -44.43 -4.39 40.42
CA ALA A 19 -44.82 -3.31 39.52
C ALA A 19 -44.88 -3.72 38.03
N GLY A 20 -44.43 -4.93 37.66
CA GLY A 20 -44.31 -5.36 36.26
C GLY A 20 -43.22 -4.62 35.48
N THR A 21 -42.27 -3.96 36.16
CA THR A 21 -41.27 -3.05 35.60
C THR A 21 -39.84 -3.62 35.56
N ILE A 22 -39.66 -4.94 35.71
CA ILE A 22 -38.33 -5.56 35.65
C ILE A 22 -37.63 -5.17 34.35
N VAL A 23 -36.44 -4.59 34.48
CA VAL A 23 -35.62 -4.24 33.33
C VAL A 23 -34.95 -5.51 32.82
N TRP A 24 -35.56 -6.14 31.82
CA TRP A 24 -34.98 -7.26 31.09
C TRP A 24 -33.83 -6.83 30.17
N ASN A 25 -33.00 -7.79 29.78
CA ASN A 25 -31.98 -7.65 28.74
C ASN A 25 -32.39 -8.39 27.45
N ASP A 26 -31.59 -8.28 26.39
CA ASP A 26 -31.94 -8.82 25.08
C ASP A 26 -32.14 -10.35 25.03
N ALA A 27 -31.65 -11.10 26.04
CA ALA A 27 -31.84 -12.54 26.19
C ALA A 27 -32.99 -12.92 27.14
N GLY A 28 -33.81 -11.96 27.59
CA GLY A 28 -34.92 -12.18 28.52
C GLY A 28 -34.53 -12.24 30.00
N ALA A 29 -33.24 -12.29 30.33
CA ALA A 29 -32.73 -12.29 31.70
C ALA A 29 -32.70 -10.87 32.31
N VAL A 30 -32.55 -10.76 33.64
CA VAL A 30 -32.47 -9.48 34.38
C VAL A 30 -31.28 -8.65 33.88
N ASN A 31 -31.51 -7.37 33.61
CA ASN A 31 -30.48 -6.42 33.19
C ASN A 31 -29.61 -5.98 34.38
N ARG A 32 -28.68 -6.86 34.75
CA ARG A 32 -27.64 -6.66 35.78
C ARG A 32 -26.86 -5.34 35.63
N SER A 33 -26.87 -4.68 34.47
CA SER A 33 -26.27 -3.35 34.27
C SER A 33 -27.18 -2.21 34.75
N ALA A 34 -28.49 -2.29 34.48
CA ALA A 34 -29.48 -1.31 34.92
C ALA A 34 -29.62 -1.30 36.45
N TYR A 35 -29.77 -2.49 37.07
CA TYR A 35 -29.81 -2.60 38.53
C TYR A 35 -28.51 -2.17 39.20
N ALA A 36 -27.35 -2.40 38.57
CA ALA A 36 -26.07 -1.93 39.10
C ALA A 36 -26.01 -0.39 39.13
N SER A 37 -26.48 0.26 38.06
CA SER A 37 -26.60 1.73 38.02
C SER A 37 -27.61 2.26 39.04
N ARG A 38 -28.77 1.60 39.22
CA ARG A 38 -29.81 2.03 40.17
C ARG A 38 -29.38 1.86 41.64
N LEU A 39 -28.60 0.81 41.95
CA LEU A 39 -28.15 0.50 43.31
C LEU A 39 -26.82 1.15 43.70
N GLY A 40 -26.17 1.87 42.77
CA GLY A 40 -24.88 2.54 43.00
C GLY A 40 -23.68 1.58 43.07
N VAL A 41 -23.73 0.45 42.35
CA VAL A 41 -22.70 -0.61 42.40
C VAL A 41 -22.18 -0.99 41.01
N THR A 42 -21.15 -1.84 40.94
CA THR A 42 -20.66 -2.37 39.66
C THR A 42 -21.50 -3.56 39.19
N ARG A 43 -21.59 -3.78 37.87
CA ARG A 43 -22.22 -5.00 37.29
C ARG A 43 -21.62 -6.30 37.87
N LYS A 44 -20.31 -6.33 38.16
CA LYS A 44 -19.64 -7.48 38.81
C LYS A 44 -20.19 -7.74 40.21
N ALA A 45 -20.47 -6.70 41.00
CA ALA A 45 -21.02 -6.87 42.35
C ALA A 45 -22.39 -7.57 42.32
N ILE A 46 -23.27 -7.22 41.38
CA ILE A 46 -24.54 -7.95 41.18
C ILE A 46 -24.30 -9.38 40.67
N THR A 47 -23.29 -9.59 39.81
CA THR A 47 -22.95 -10.92 39.30
C THR A 47 -22.46 -11.87 40.40
N TYR A 48 -21.77 -11.36 41.43
CA TYR A 48 -21.39 -12.19 42.60
C TYR A 48 -22.57 -12.59 43.50
N HIS A 49 -23.76 -11.99 43.33
CA HIS A 49 -24.99 -12.37 44.02
C HIS A 49 -25.95 -13.12 43.09
N GLU A 50 -25.44 -13.99 42.21
CA GLU A 50 -26.23 -14.71 41.21
C GLU A 50 -27.39 -15.53 41.82
N GLY A 51 -27.21 -16.13 43.00
CA GLY A 51 -28.29 -16.83 43.71
C GLY A 51 -29.49 -15.95 44.08
N VAL A 52 -29.34 -14.63 44.13
CA VAL A 52 -30.43 -13.66 44.34
C VAL A 52 -31.09 -13.28 43.01
N VAL A 53 -30.34 -13.23 41.92
CA VAL A 53 -30.80 -12.73 40.61
C VAL A 53 -31.43 -13.84 39.76
N ARG A 54 -30.87 -15.05 39.82
CA ARG A 54 -31.27 -16.19 38.99
C ARG A 54 -32.78 -16.54 39.08
N PRO A 55 -33.44 -16.54 40.26
CA PRO A 55 -34.88 -16.80 40.33
C PRO A 55 -35.73 -15.77 39.56
N PHE A 56 -35.21 -14.57 39.31
CA PHE A 56 -35.87 -13.57 38.49
C PHE A 56 -35.52 -13.70 37.00
N ASP A 57 -34.31 -14.18 36.65
CA ASP A 57 -33.98 -14.52 35.25
C ASP A 57 -34.92 -15.61 34.70
N GLU A 58 -35.30 -16.57 35.54
CA GLU A 58 -36.19 -17.69 35.19
C GLU A 58 -37.67 -17.26 35.00
N LEU A 59 -38.05 -16.06 35.48
CA LEU A 59 -39.36 -15.42 35.26
C LEU A 59 -39.41 -14.56 33.97
N GLY A 60 -38.28 -14.41 33.27
CA GLY A 60 -38.18 -13.55 32.10
C GLY A 60 -38.97 -14.05 30.88
N PRO A 61 -39.34 -13.15 29.94
CA PRO A 61 -40.02 -13.54 28.71
C PRO A 61 -39.12 -14.48 27.89
N LYS A 62 -39.55 -15.73 27.74
CA LYS A 62 -38.84 -16.78 26.98
C LYS A 62 -38.79 -16.43 25.49
N LYS A 63 -37.79 -15.63 25.13
CA LYS A 63 -37.57 -15.14 23.77
C LYS A 63 -37.29 -16.32 22.83
N VAL A 64 -37.95 -16.36 21.68
CA VAL A 64 -37.68 -17.35 20.63
C VAL A 64 -36.17 -17.31 20.30
N PRO A 65 -35.46 -18.46 20.28
CA PRO A 65 -34.02 -18.48 20.03
C PRO A 65 -33.66 -17.74 18.74
N THR A 66 -32.62 -16.92 18.78
CA THR A 66 -32.26 -16.09 17.62
C THR A 66 -31.82 -16.93 16.42
N GLU A 67 -31.40 -18.18 16.65
CA GLU A 67 -31.17 -19.17 15.60
C GLU A 67 -32.47 -19.56 14.87
N THR A 68 -33.57 -19.77 15.59
CA THR A 68 -34.90 -20.06 15.01
C THR A 68 -35.42 -18.88 14.19
N LEU A 69 -35.23 -17.65 14.68
CA LEU A 69 -35.59 -16.44 13.94
C LEU A 69 -34.71 -16.23 12.69
N LEU A 70 -33.42 -16.56 12.76
CA LEU A 70 -32.51 -16.51 11.62
C LEU A 70 -32.83 -17.61 10.59
N ARG A 71 -33.15 -18.82 11.04
CA ARG A 71 -33.59 -19.93 10.20
C ARG A 71 -34.86 -19.55 9.42
N GLY A 72 -35.89 -19.05 10.10
CA GLY A 72 -37.13 -18.61 9.45
C GLY A 72 -36.93 -17.48 8.42
N LEU A 73 -36.01 -16.53 8.67
CA LEU A 73 -35.65 -15.50 7.68
C LEU A 73 -34.87 -16.05 6.48
N LEU A 74 -34.04 -17.08 6.68
CA LEU A 74 -33.32 -17.73 5.59
C LEU A 74 -34.26 -18.61 4.75
N GLU A 75 -35.16 -19.36 5.39
CA GLU A 75 -36.18 -20.19 4.73
C GLU A 75 -37.16 -19.35 3.92
N ALA A 76 -37.64 -18.23 4.46
CA ALA A 76 -38.49 -17.29 3.74
C ALA A 76 -37.78 -16.66 2.52
N ALA A 77 -36.51 -16.29 2.67
CA ALA A 77 -35.72 -15.73 1.58
C ALA A 77 -35.32 -16.78 0.52
N GLU A 78 -35.11 -18.04 0.91
CA GLU A 78 -34.86 -19.17 -0.01
C GLU A 78 -36.10 -19.47 -0.85
N ALA A 79 -37.26 -19.60 -0.20
CA ALA A 79 -38.55 -19.85 -0.86
C ALA A 79 -38.95 -18.71 -1.81
N ALA A 80 -38.60 -17.47 -1.49
CA ALA A 80 -38.82 -16.31 -2.36
C ALA A 80 -37.73 -16.14 -3.44
N GLY A 81 -36.63 -16.91 -3.40
CA GLY A 81 -35.48 -16.73 -4.30
C GLY A 81 -34.68 -15.44 -4.07
N THR A 82 -34.87 -14.75 -2.94
CA THR A 82 -34.36 -13.41 -2.65
C THR A 82 -33.14 -13.38 -1.71
N ILE A 83 -32.47 -14.52 -1.47
CA ILE A 83 -31.30 -14.57 -0.58
C ILE A 83 -30.21 -13.56 -1.00
N GLU A 84 -29.94 -12.56 -0.16
CA GLU A 84 -28.94 -11.54 -0.48
C GLU A 84 -27.54 -12.15 -0.37
N MET A 85 -26.88 -12.30 -1.51
CA MET A 85 -25.52 -12.84 -1.61
C MET A 85 -24.46 -11.75 -1.48
N SER A 86 -23.40 -12.06 -0.74
CA SER A 86 -22.19 -11.24 -0.68
C SER A 86 -21.32 -11.44 -1.93
N ARG A 87 -20.37 -10.52 -2.15
CA ARG A 87 -19.42 -10.56 -3.29
C ARG A 87 -18.51 -11.81 -3.36
N ALA A 88 -18.52 -12.66 -2.34
CA ALA A 88 -17.79 -13.94 -2.30
C ALA A 88 -18.71 -15.15 -2.58
N ASN A 89 -19.88 -14.92 -3.20
CA ASN A 89 -20.94 -15.89 -3.47
C ASN A 89 -21.39 -16.71 -2.25
N LYS A 90 -21.39 -16.06 -1.07
CA LYS A 90 -21.88 -16.60 0.21
C LYS A 90 -22.97 -15.70 0.76
N ILE A 91 -23.89 -16.24 1.56
CA ILE A 91 -25.03 -15.51 2.13
C ILE A 91 -24.52 -14.28 2.90
N ASN A 92 -25.12 -13.10 2.67
CA ASN A 92 -24.68 -11.87 3.30
C ASN A 92 -25.08 -11.83 4.78
N ARG A 93 -24.25 -12.42 5.63
CA ARG A 93 -24.45 -12.50 7.09
C ARG A 93 -24.66 -11.12 7.74
N LEU A 94 -24.18 -10.03 7.12
CA LEU A 94 -24.40 -8.66 7.60
C LEU A 94 -25.80 -8.11 7.23
N HIS A 95 -26.41 -8.57 6.14
CA HIS A 95 -27.82 -8.28 5.81
C HIS A 95 -28.74 -8.90 6.87
N TYR A 96 -28.66 -10.23 7.05
CA TYR A 96 -29.51 -10.95 8.02
C TYR A 96 -29.26 -10.52 9.47
N SER A 97 -28.02 -10.15 9.82
CA SER A 97 -27.71 -9.52 11.12
C SER A 97 -28.48 -8.22 11.35
N ARG A 98 -28.69 -7.38 10.32
CA ARG A 98 -29.46 -6.13 10.42
C ARG A 98 -30.96 -6.38 10.51
N LEU A 99 -31.50 -7.34 9.74
CA LEU A 99 -32.91 -7.74 9.84
C LEU A 99 -33.26 -8.20 11.26
N LEU A 100 -32.34 -8.90 11.93
CA LEU A 100 -32.45 -9.33 13.33
C LEU A 100 -32.00 -8.26 14.35
N GLY A 101 -32.08 -6.97 14.01
CA GLY A 101 -31.84 -5.86 14.95
C GLY A 101 -30.38 -5.60 15.32
N GLY A 102 -29.41 -6.21 14.63
CA GLY A 102 -27.97 -5.96 14.82
C GLY A 102 -27.22 -7.04 15.59
N LEU A 103 -27.37 -8.31 15.19
CA LEU A 103 -26.60 -9.44 15.72
C LEU A 103 -25.08 -9.16 15.69
N GLN A 104 -24.47 -8.91 16.85
CA GLN A 104 -23.06 -8.47 16.95
C GLN A 104 -22.02 -9.56 16.64
N ASN A 105 -22.40 -10.85 16.71
CA ASN A 105 -21.50 -11.95 16.35
C ASN A 105 -22.21 -13.02 15.51
N THR A 106 -22.08 -12.92 14.19
CA THR A 106 -22.62 -13.88 13.21
C THR A 106 -21.76 -15.15 13.04
N GLN A 107 -20.66 -15.30 13.79
CA GLN A 107 -19.83 -16.51 13.73
C GLN A 107 -20.49 -17.71 14.41
N TYR A 108 -21.28 -17.49 15.47
CA TYR A 108 -22.01 -18.56 16.17
C TYR A 108 -22.98 -19.30 15.25
N TYR A 109 -23.68 -18.59 14.38
CA TYR A 109 -24.60 -19.16 13.38
C TYR A 109 -23.89 -19.62 12.09
N GLY A 110 -22.57 -19.83 12.17
CA GLY A 110 -21.75 -20.30 11.05
C GLY A 110 -22.26 -21.58 10.36
N PRO A 111 -22.66 -22.62 11.12
CA PRO A 111 -23.24 -23.85 10.56
C PRO A 111 -24.56 -23.61 9.83
N LEU A 112 -25.48 -22.82 10.41
CA LEU A 112 -26.77 -22.49 9.79
C LEU A 112 -26.58 -21.77 8.46
N PHE A 113 -25.69 -20.78 8.37
CA PHE A 113 -25.38 -20.15 7.08
C PHE A 113 -24.74 -21.14 6.08
N GLN A 114 -23.96 -22.12 6.56
CA GLN A 114 -23.34 -23.13 5.70
C GLN A 114 -24.37 -24.14 5.15
N GLU A 115 -25.39 -24.50 5.92
CA GLU A 115 -26.52 -25.35 5.49
C GLU A 115 -27.25 -24.73 4.29
N PHE A 116 -27.61 -23.44 4.36
CA PHE A 116 -28.26 -22.73 3.25
C PHE A 116 -27.28 -22.40 2.10
N GLU A 117 -26.00 -22.11 2.38
CA GLU A 117 -24.96 -22.00 1.34
C GLU A 117 -24.77 -23.33 0.54
N GLN A 118 -25.08 -24.48 1.14
CA GLN A 118 -25.09 -25.79 0.47
C GLN A 118 -26.40 -26.06 -0.30
N ARG A 119 -27.57 -25.82 0.31
CA ARG A 119 -28.90 -25.99 -0.35
C ARG A 119 -29.02 -25.21 -1.66
N LEU A 120 -28.45 -24.00 -1.69
CA LEU A 120 -28.43 -23.14 -2.88
C LEU A 120 -27.54 -23.64 -4.04
N GLY A 121 -26.80 -24.74 -3.88
CA GLY A 121 -26.05 -25.42 -4.94
C GLY A 121 -24.93 -24.61 -5.62
N LYS A 122 -24.56 -23.44 -5.07
CA LYS A 122 -23.78 -22.41 -5.77
C LYS A 122 -22.47 -21.99 -5.09
N THR A 123 -21.80 -22.91 -4.40
CA THR A 123 -20.38 -22.74 -4.08
C THR A 123 -19.53 -23.92 -4.57
N LYS A 124 -19.00 -23.81 -5.80
CA LYS A 124 -17.67 -24.39 -6.09
C LYS A 124 -16.73 -23.96 -4.97
N SER A 125 -15.93 -24.86 -4.41
CA SER A 125 -15.09 -24.51 -3.28
C SER A 125 -14.09 -23.41 -3.65
N THR A 126 -13.58 -22.69 -2.65
CA THR A 126 -12.49 -21.71 -2.84
C THR A 126 -11.25 -22.33 -3.54
N ARG A 127 -11.07 -23.66 -3.46
CA ARG A 127 -10.04 -24.39 -4.21
C ARG A 127 -10.42 -24.59 -5.67
N GLU A 128 -11.65 -25.02 -5.98
CA GLU A 128 -12.12 -25.17 -7.37
C GLU A 128 -12.13 -23.84 -8.12
N GLN A 129 -12.65 -22.77 -7.50
CA GLN A 129 -12.65 -21.42 -8.08
C GLN A 129 -11.22 -20.92 -8.37
N LEU A 130 -10.27 -21.25 -7.49
CA LEU A 130 -8.86 -20.93 -7.70
C LEU A 130 -8.25 -21.76 -8.84
N VAL A 131 -8.51 -23.08 -8.88
CA VAL A 131 -8.02 -23.98 -9.94
C VAL A 131 -8.57 -23.56 -11.30
N GLU A 132 -9.86 -23.24 -11.39
CA GLU A 132 -10.52 -22.78 -12.62
C GLU A 132 -9.90 -21.49 -13.16
N LEU A 133 -9.69 -20.48 -12.31
CA LEU A 133 -9.01 -19.23 -12.71
C LEU A 133 -7.54 -19.47 -13.08
N LEU A 134 -6.81 -20.32 -12.35
CA LEU A 134 -5.42 -20.64 -12.68
C LEU A 134 -5.30 -21.45 -13.98
N GLU A 135 -6.27 -22.30 -14.31
CA GLU A 135 -6.29 -23.04 -15.58
C GLU A 135 -6.59 -22.13 -16.77
N ILE A 136 -7.60 -21.24 -16.65
CA ILE A 136 -7.93 -20.24 -17.68
C ILE A 136 -6.71 -19.38 -17.99
N ASP A 137 -6.09 -18.80 -16.95
CA ASP A 137 -4.91 -17.95 -17.11
C ASP A 137 -3.66 -18.75 -17.57
N PHE A 138 -3.57 -20.05 -17.24
CA PHE A 138 -2.48 -20.92 -17.70
C PHE A 138 -2.59 -21.20 -19.20
N VAL A 139 -3.79 -21.57 -19.67
CA VAL A 139 -4.07 -21.85 -21.09
C VAL A 139 -3.96 -20.58 -21.93
N ALA A 140 -4.38 -19.42 -21.40
CA ALA A 140 -4.17 -18.12 -22.02
C ALA A 140 -2.71 -17.64 -21.99
N GLY A 141 -1.83 -18.28 -21.20
CA GLY A 141 -0.43 -17.88 -21.00
C GLY A 141 -0.24 -16.60 -20.18
N ASP A 142 -1.28 -16.13 -19.49
CA ASP A 142 -1.37 -14.80 -18.86
C ASP A 142 -1.41 -14.86 -17.30
N LEU A 143 -1.00 -16.00 -16.71
CA LEU A 143 -0.87 -16.20 -15.26
C LEU A 143 -0.08 -15.05 -14.60
N LYS A 144 -0.74 -14.28 -13.74
CA LYS A 144 -0.19 -13.06 -13.14
C LYS A 144 0.91 -13.39 -12.12
N LEU A 145 2.15 -13.11 -12.49
CA LEU A 145 3.31 -13.36 -11.64
C LEU A 145 3.63 -12.16 -10.73
N SER A 146 4.04 -12.46 -9.51
CA SER A 146 4.63 -11.51 -8.58
C SER A 146 6.09 -11.19 -8.95
N ARG A 147 6.67 -10.16 -8.30
CA ARG A 147 8.07 -9.73 -8.53
C ARG A 147 9.14 -10.81 -8.26
N SER A 148 8.78 -11.95 -7.67
CA SER A 148 9.66 -13.10 -7.43
C SER A 148 9.44 -14.27 -8.41
N GLY A 149 8.76 -14.05 -9.55
CA GLY A 149 8.47 -15.10 -10.55
C GLY A 149 7.35 -16.08 -10.15
N LYS A 150 7.10 -16.24 -8.85
CA LYS A 150 5.94 -16.96 -8.28
C LYS A 150 4.60 -16.29 -8.60
N ILE A 151 3.53 -17.06 -8.75
CA ILE A 151 2.17 -16.56 -9.07
C ILE A 151 1.67 -15.63 -7.95
N ASP A 152 1.09 -14.47 -8.30
CA ASP A 152 0.67 -13.49 -7.31
C ASP A 152 -0.65 -13.87 -6.63
N ARG A 153 -0.53 -14.61 -5.54
CA ARG A 153 -1.64 -14.93 -4.62
C ARG A 153 -2.47 -13.72 -4.17
N THR A 154 -1.97 -12.49 -4.27
CA THR A 154 -2.77 -11.26 -4.03
C THR A 154 -3.83 -11.05 -5.11
N HIS A 155 -3.45 -11.20 -6.38
CA HIS A 155 -4.32 -11.07 -7.53
C HIS A 155 -5.45 -12.12 -7.46
N TYR A 156 -5.09 -13.39 -7.37
CA TYR A 156 -6.06 -14.49 -7.29
C TYR A 156 -6.93 -14.43 -6.02
N SER A 157 -6.40 -13.97 -4.86
CA SER A 157 -7.27 -13.74 -3.69
C SER A 157 -8.32 -12.65 -3.93
N THR A 158 -8.02 -11.65 -4.78
CA THR A 158 -8.96 -10.59 -5.13
C THR A 158 -10.04 -11.11 -6.07
N LEU A 159 -9.69 -11.95 -7.06
CA LEU A 159 -10.65 -12.57 -7.99
C LEU A 159 -11.58 -13.57 -7.29
N VAL A 160 -11.03 -14.41 -6.41
CA VAL A 160 -11.79 -15.41 -5.61
C VAL A 160 -12.53 -14.76 -4.43
N GLY A 161 -12.43 -13.44 -4.23
CA GLY A 161 -13.16 -12.70 -3.21
C GLY A 161 -12.75 -13.00 -1.75
N VAL A 162 -11.54 -13.51 -1.53
CA VAL A 162 -11.02 -13.95 -0.22
C VAL A 162 -9.80 -13.16 0.23
N THR A 163 -9.39 -13.34 1.49
CA THR A 163 -8.13 -12.75 1.97
C THR A 163 -6.93 -13.54 1.45
N LYS A 164 -5.80 -12.88 1.21
CA LYS A 164 -4.54 -13.52 0.79
C LYS A 164 -4.07 -14.63 1.75
N SER A 165 -4.41 -14.53 3.04
CA SER A 165 -4.13 -15.56 4.04
C SER A 165 -4.99 -16.82 3.85
N ALA A 166 -6.25 -16.70 3.41
CA ALA A 166 -7.13 -17.84 3.13
C ALA A 166 -6.65 -18.73 1.97
N LEU A 167 -5.80 -18.19 1.07
CA LEU A 167 -5.12 -18.96 0.02
C LEU A 167 -3.77 -19.57 0.46
N THR A 168 -3.42 -19.52 1.76
CA THR A 168 -2.19 -20.14 2.29
C THR A 168 -2.25 -21.67 2.33
N PRO A 169 -3.38 -22.32 2.71
CA PRO A 169 -3.53 -23.77 2.60
C PRO A 169 -3.48 -24.31 1.16
N MET A 170 -3.60 -23.42 0.16
CA MET A 170 -3.64 -23.76 -1.28
C MET A 170 -2.30 -23.47 -1.99
N ILE A 171 -1.20 -23.29 -1.24
CA ILE A 171 0.13 -23.05 -1.81
C ILE A 171 0.54 -24.18 -2.77
N SER A 172 0.23 -25.44 -2.46
CA SER A 172 0.51 -26.58 -3.34
C SER A 172 -0.13 -26.45 -4.73
N THR A 173 -1.35 -25.89 -4.83
CA THR A 173 -1.98 -25.59 -6.12
C THR A 173 -1.19 -24.54 -6.90
N PHE A 174 -0.75 -23.45 -6.26
CA PHE A 174 0.10 -22.46 -6.94
C PHE A 174 1.45 -23.07 -7.36
N GLU A 175 2.02 -23.96 -6.56
CA GLU A 175 3.30 -24.63 -6.86
C GLU A 175 3.16 -25.67 -7.98
N GLU A 176 1.97 -26.28 -8.14
CA GLU A 176 1.63 -27.13 -9.29
C GLU A 176 1.59 -26.32 -10.60
N TYR A 177 0.91 -25.16 -10.62
CA TYR A 177 0.93 -24.28 -11.80
C TYR A 177 2.32 -23.67 -12.04
N GLU A 178 3.07 -23.29 -11.00
CA GLU A 178 4.47 -22.85 -11.14
C GLU A 178 5.38 -23.96 -11.71
N LYS A 179 5.13 -25.22 -11.38
CA LYS A 179 5.81 -26.39 -11.96
C LYS A 179 5.41 -26.61 -13.42
N ARG A 180 4.11 -26.54 -13.76
CA ARG A 180 3.61 -26.59 -15.15
C ARG A 180 4.16 -25.44 -16.01
N LEU A 181 4.44 -24.29 -15.41
CA LEU A 181 5.09 -23.13 -16.01
C LEU A 181 6.63 -23.26 -16.18
N GLY A 182 7.23 -24.41 -15.84
CA GLY A 182 8.66 -24.69 -15.99
C GLY A 182 9.48 -24.69 -14.68
N GLY A 183 8.85 -24.53 -13.52
CA GLY A 183 9.46 -24.79 -12.19
C GLY A 183 10.59 -23.85 -11.72
N GLY A 184 11.04 -22.92 -12.55
CA GLY A 184 12.12 -22.00 -12.22
C GLY A 184 11.66 -20.85 -11.31
N THR A 185 12.27 -20.71 -10.13
CA THR A 185 12.07 -19.58 -9.19
C THR A 185 12.73 -18.26 -9.65
N GLY A 186 13.03 -18.13 -10.95
CA GLY A 186 13.60 -16.93 -11.55
C GLY A 186 12.52 -15.96 -12.04
N ARG A 187 12.78 -14.66 -11.95
CA ARG A 187 11.91 -13.62 -12.54
C ARG A 187 11.84 -13.73 -14.08
N PHE A 188 12.90 -14.21 -14.71
CA PHE A 188 13.06 -14.28 -16.17
C PHE A 188 13.23 -15.73 -16.61
N ARG A 189 12.40 -16.15 -17.55
CA ARG A 189 12.33 -17.50 -18.13
C ARG A 189 13.12 -17.58 -19.44
N GLU A 190 13.20 -18.77 -20.02
CA GLU A 190 13.95 -19.03 -21.26
C GLU A 190 13.40 -18.30 -22.51
N ARG A 191 12.14 -17.85 -22.49
CA ARG A 191 11.61 -16.93 -23.51
C ARG A 191 12.21 -15.53 -23.35
N GLU A 192 12.09 -14.94 -22.17
CA GLU A 192 12.62 -13.60 -21.87
C GLU A 192 14.15 -13.56 -22.00
N LEU A 193 14.85 -14.65 -21.66
CA LEU A 193 16.29 -14.80 -21.87
C LEU A 193 16.67 -14.92 -23.35
N ARG A 194 15.80 -15.48 -24.21
CA ARG A 194 15.96 -15.44 -25.67
C ARG A 194 15.72 -14.03 -26.23
N GLU A 195 14.72 -13.31 -25.72
CA GLU A 195 14.45 -11.92 -26.09
C GLU A 195 15.60 -10.99 -25.65
N MET A 196 16.15 -11.20 -24.44
CA MET A 196 17.37 -10.53 -23.96
C MET A 196 18.62 -10.88 -24.80
N ARG A 197 18.77 -12.14 -25.22
CA ARG A 197 19.86 -12.58 -26.10
C ARG A 197 19.75 -11.92 -27.47
N ALA A 198 18.58 -11.99 -28.11
CA ALA A 198 18.33 -11.38 -29.40
C ALA A 198 18.60 -9.87 -29.38
N TRP A 199 18.14 -9.15 -28.35
CA TRP A 199 18.45 -7.72 -28.18
C TRP A 199 19.95 -7.44 -28.08
N LEU A 200 20.71 -8.26 -27.34
CA LEU A 200 22.16 -8.14 -27.26
C LEU A 200 22.86 -8.48 -28.59
N GLU A 201 22.34 -9.44 -29.36
CA GLU A 201 22.89 -9.84 -30.66
C GLU A 201 22.62 -8.78 -31.73
N THR A 202 21.39 -8.24 -31.82
CA THR A 202 21.07 -7.08 -32.67
C THR A 202 21.97 -5.89 -32.32
N ARG A 203 22.12 -5.55 -31.03
CA ARG A 203 22.92 -4.40 -30.60
C ARG A 203 24.43 -4.56 -30.80
N ILE A 204 24.94 -5.80 -30.90
CA ILE A 204 26.31 -6.06 -31.35
C ILE A 204 26.41 -5.94 -32.87
N SER A 205 25.43 -6.49 -33.60
CA SER A 205 25.43 -6.47 -35.07
C SER A 205 25.21 -5.08 -35.67
N ASP A 206 24.52 -4.17 -34.98
CA ASP A 206 24.29 -2.78 -35.40
C ASP A 206 25.35 -1.80 -34.83
N GLY A 207 26.33 -2.29 -34.07
CA GLY A 207 27.41 -1.50 -33.46
C GLY A 207 26.98 -0.56 -32.33
N SER A 208 25.69 -0.48 -31.98
CA SER A 208 25.15 0.49 -31.02
C SER A 208 25.17 0.05 -29.55
N LEU A 209 25.63 -1.18 -29.25
CA LEU A 209 25.79 -1.64 -27.87
C LEU A 209 26.86 -0.83 -27.14
N ILE A 210 26.44 0.03 -26.20
CA ILE A 210 27.35 0.82 -25.36
C ILE A 210 28.23 -0.13 -24.53
N VAL A 211 29.50 -0.28 -24.91
CA VAL A 211 30.52 -1.01 -24.13
C VAL A 211 31.22 -0.06 -23.15
N ARG A 212 31.44 -0.48 -21.91
CA ARG A 212 32.28 0.24 -20.92
C ARG A 212 33.25 -0.73 -20.25
N ARG A 213 34.56 -0.43 -20.32
CA ARG A 213 35.65 -1.24 -19.73
C ARG A 213 35.57 -2.74 -20.12
N ARG A 214 35.48 -3.01 -21.43
CA ARG A 214 35.34 -4.37 -22.03
C ARG A 214 34.12 -5.17 -21.51
N ARG A 215 33.04 -4.50 -21.12
CA ARG A 215 31.77 -5.12 -20.68
C ARG A 215 30.55 -4.40 -21.25
N VAL A 216 29.44 -5.14 -21.37
CA VAL A 216 28.12 -4.64 -21.75
C VAL A 216 27.70 -3.49 -20.82
N GLY A 217 27.18 -2.40 -21.39
CA GLY A 217 26.65 -1.25 -20.65
C GLY A 217 25.40 -1.61 -19.85
N ARG A 218 25.60 -2.10 -18.62
CA ARG A 218 24.54 -2.72 -17.81
C ARG A 218 23.34 -1.81 -17.53
N GLU A 219 23.49 -0.49 -17.50
CA GLU A 219 22.34 0.42 -17.34
C GLU A 219 21.45 0.50 -18.58
N ALA A 220 22.01 0.43 -19.80
CA ALA A 220 21.21 0.37 -21.03
C ALA A 220 20.42 -0.95 -21.09
N PHE A 221 21.06 -2.07 -20.76
CA PHE A 221 20.39 -3.37 -20.66
C PHE A 221 19.31 -3.40 -19.57
N LYS A 222 19.57 -2.85 -18.37
CA LYS A 222 18.56 -2.70 -17.32
C LYS A 222 17.35 -1.89 -17.78
N SER A 223 17.59 -0.82 -18.55
CA SER A 223 16.53 0.03 -19.09
C SER A 223 15.71 -0.66 -20.17
N ALA A 224 16.31 -1.53 -20.99
CA ALA A 224 15.59 -2.29 -22.03
C ALA A 224 14.64 -3.35 -21.46
N PHE A 225 14.87 -3.83 -20.23
CA PHE A 225 14.14 -4.96 -19.63
C PHE A 225 13.52 -4.65 -18.25
N GLY A 226 13.29 -3.38 -17.91
CA GLY A 226 12.62 -2.97 -16.67
C GLY A 226 13.30 -3.47 -15.38
N ILE A 227 14.64 -3.48 -15.34
CA ILE A 227 15.41 -4.09 -14.24
C ILE A 227 15.98 -3.03 -13.27
N THR A 228 15.18 -2.69 -12.27
CA THR A 228 15.41 -1.57 -11.33
C THR A 228 16.38 -1.85 -10.17
N CYS A 229 17.25 -2.88 -10.24
CA CYS A 229 18.20 -3.21 -9.18
C CYS A 229 19.67 -3.00 -9.60
N SER A 230 20.50 -2.53 -8.67
CA SER A 230 21.96 -2.45 -8.83
C SER A 230 22.57 -3.83 -9.11
N ASP A 231 22.23 -4.81 -8.27
CA ASP A 231 22.92 -6.10 -8.14
C ASP A 231 22.41 -7.16 -9.14
N LEU A 232 22.26 -6.76 -10.41
CA LEU A 232 21.70 -7.55 -11.52
C LEU A 232 22.21 -9.00 -11.53
N ASP A 233 23.53 -9.17 -11.57
CA ASP A 233 24.21 -10.47 -11.69
C ASP A 233 24.01 -11.39 -10.47
N LYS A 234 23.70 -10.83 -9.30
CA LYS A 234 23.47 -11.58 -8.05
C LYS A 234 22.01 -11.97 -7.87
N ARG A 235 21.07 -11.10 -8.27
CA ARG A 235 19.63 -11.32 -8.09
C ARG A 235 19.02 -12.18 -9.20
N TYR A 236 19.62 -12.17 -10.39
CA TYR A 236 19.13 -12.92 -11.54
C TYR A 236 20.29 -13.71 -12.17
N PRO A 237 20.70 -14.86 -11.59
CA PRO A 237 21.91 -15.56 -11.99
C PRO A 237 21.98 -15.92 -13.48
N LEU A 238 20.85 -16.29 -14.10
CA LEU A 238 20.77 -16.59 -15.54
C LEU A 238 21.01 -15.36 -16.42
N VAL A 239 20.44 -14.20 -16.05
CA VAL A 239 20.71 -12.91 -16.73
C VAL A 239 22.18 -12.51 -16.53
N GLY A 240 22.74 -12.79 -15.35
CA GLY A 240 24.17 -12.60 -15.10
C GLY A 240 25.07 -13.56 -15.88
N VAL A 241 24.63 -14.79 -16.16
CA VAL A 241 25.33 -15.73 -17.05
C VAL A 241 25.29 -15.20 -18.48
N LEU A 242 24.11 -14.84 -18.99
CA LEU A 242 23.94 -14.25 -20.32
C LEU A 242 24.82 -13.00 -20.50
N LEU A 243 24.83 -12.08 -19.54
CA LEU A 243 25.66 -10.88 -19.65
C LEU A 243 27.16 -11.16 -19.48
N ARG A 244 27.57 -12.22 -18.76
CA ARG A 244 28.97 -12.66 -18.73
C ARG A 244 29.39 -13.38 -20.01
N GLU A 245 28.47 -14.10 -20.67
CA GLU A 245 28.68 -14.67 -21.99
C GLU A 245 28.91 -13.56 -23.02
N PHE A 246 28.13 -12.46 -22.95
CA PHE A 246 28.28 -11.33 -23.87
C PHE A 246 29.45 -10.41 -23.53
N ASP A 247 29.78 -10.20 -22.25
CA ASP A 247 31.08 -9.63 -21.84
C ASP A 247 32.23 -10.49 -22.42
N GLY A 248 32.12 -11.82 -22.33
CA GLY A 248 33.08 -12.78 -22.88
C GLY A 248 33.17 -12.76 -24.40
N ARG A 249 32.04 -12.62 -25.12
CA ARG A 249 32.00 -12.43 -26.58
C ARG A 249 32.64 -11.11 -27.00
N LEU A 250 32.41 -10.02 -26.27
CA LEU A 250 33.04 -8.72 -26.53
C LEU A 250 34.56 -8.78 -26.30
N VAL A 251 35.00 -9.39 -25.20
CA VAL A 251 36.42 -9.68 -24.97
C VAL A 251 36.98 -10.57 -26.07
N ALA A 252 36.32 -11.65 -26.46
CA ALA A 252 36.76 -12.55 -27.52
C ALA A 252 36.64 -11.98 -28.95
N ALA A 253 35.92 -10.88 -29.15
CA ALA A 253 35.87 -10.13 -30.40
C ALA A 253 37.01 -9.10 -30.48
N GLN A 254 37.28 -8.39 -29.39
CA GLN A 254 38.48 -7.55 -29.29
C GLN A 254 39.76 -8.39 -29.32
N GLN A 255 39.76 -9.56 -28.65
CA GLN A 255 40.82 -10.54 -28.75
C GLN A 255 40.92 -11.08 -30.18
N ARG A 256 39.83 -11.39 -30.89
CA ARG A 256 39.92 -11.74 -32.33
C ARG A 256 40.41 -10.63 -33.25
N ILE A 257 40.26 -9.35 -32.90
CA ILE A 257 40.91 -8.24 -33.62
C ILE A 257 42.41 -8.19 -33.30
N GLN A 258 42.79 -8.57 -32.08
CA GLN A 258 44.19 -8.71 -31.64
C GLN A 258 44.87 -9.98 -32.18
N ASP A 259 44.10 -11.06 -32.37
CA ASP A 259 44.58 -12.39 -32.81
C ASP A 259 44.48 -12.55 -34.34
N ALA A 260 43.72 -11.70 -35.04
CA ALA A 260 43.74 -11.61 -36.50
C ALA A 260 45.00 -10.90 -37.04
N SER A 261 45.78 -10.26 -36.16
CA SER A 261 47.20 -9.96 -36.39
C SER A 261 48.04 -11.24 -36.37
N ASP A 262 47.66 -12.21 -35.54
CA ASP A 262 48.54 -13.28 -35.07
C ASP A 262 48.23 -14.63 -35.73
N SER A 263 48.42 -14.65 -37.05
CA SER A 263 48.70 -15.83 -37.89
C SER A 263 47.59 -16.86 -38.15
N ALA A 264 47.29 -17.04 -39.44
CA ALA A 264 46.56 -18.21 -39.93
C ALA A 264 47.41 -19.49 -39.82
N SER A 265 46.92 -20.50 -39.10
CA SER A 265 47.38 -21.90 -39.17
C SER A 265 46.23 -22.82 -38.74
N GLY A 266 46.15 -24.05 -39.27
CA GLY A 266 44.96 -24.90 -39.12
C GLY A 266 45.19 -26.41 -39.27
N GLY A 267 44.07 -27.16 -39.31
CA GLY A 267 44.06 -28.63 -39.29
C GLY A 267 44.00 -29.22 -37.86
N VAL A 268 43.65 -30.49 -37.62
CA VAL A 268 43.15 -31.59 -38.48
C VAL A 268 42.12 -32.40 -37.66
N ALA A 269 41.33 -33.31 -38.27
CA ALA A 269 40.27 -34.11 -37.63
C ALA A 269 40.51 -35.64 -37.71
N VAL A 270 39.52 -36.46 -37.28
CA VAL A 270 39.46 -37.95 -37.37
C VAL A 270 40.33 -38.70 -36.32
N PRO A 271 40.03 -39.95 -35.84
CA PRO A 271 38.90 -40.87 -36.08
C PRO A 271 37.86 -40.94 -34.92
N LEU A 272 36.67 -41.57 -35.01
CA LEU A 272 36.12 -42.73 -35.76
C LEU A 272 36.24 -44.15 -35.13
N GLU A 273 35.87 -44.31 -33.84
CA GLU A 273 35.63 -45.65 -33.22
C GLU A 273 34.31 -45.79 -32.40
N ALA A 274 33.50 -44.75 -32.27
CA ALA A 274 32.45 -44.70 -31.24
C ALA A 274 31.03 -45.13 -31.69
N ASN A 275 30.90 -45.81 -32.83
CA ASN A 275 29.62 -45.95 -33.54
C ASN A 275 28.81 -47.22 -33.20
N ASP A 276 29.45 -48.30 -32.72
CA ASP A 276 28.80 -49.58 -32.43
C ASP A 276 27.83 -49.50 -31.24
N ILE A 277 28.28 -48.90 -30.12
CA ILE A 277 27.45 -48.69 -28.93
C ILE A 277 26.37 -47.64 -29.20
N ALA A 278 26.65 -46.62 -30.01
CA ALA A 278 25.64 -45.64 -30.44
C ALA A 278 24.51 -46.29 -31.26
N GLN A 279 24.84 -47.18 -32.20
CA GLN A 279 23.85 -47.93 -32.97
C GLN A 279 23.07 -48.93 -32.11
N ARG A 280 23.74 -49.69 -31.24
CA ARG A 280 23.10 -50.71 -30.39
C ARG A 280 22.24 -50.11 -29.28
N PHE A 281 22.62 -48.94 -28.75
CA PHE A 281 21.92 -48.24 -27.67
C PHE A 281 21.85 -46.72 -27.95
N PRO A 282 20.90 -46.26 -28.78
CA PRO A 282 20.84 -44.87 -29.26
C PRO A 282 20.80 -43.79 -28.18
N SER A 283 20.28 -44.09 -26.99
CA SER A 283 20.31 -43.21 -25.82
C SER A 283 21.73 -42.81 -25.39
N LEU A 284 22.74 -43.65 -25.63
CA LEU A 284 24.13 -43.40 -25.24
C LEU A 284 24.90 -42.53 -26.24
N THR A 285 24.32 -42.24 -27.42
CA THR A 285 24.97 -41.45 -28.49
C THR A 285 25.46 -40.09 -27.99
N VAL A 286 24.69 -39.44 -27.11
CA VAL A 286 25.05 -38.13 -26.51
C VAL A 286 26.33 -38.14 -25.67
N HIS A 287 26.79 -39.32 -25.26
CA HIS A 287 28.04 -39.50 -24.51
C HIS A 287 29.24 -39.86 -25.39
N GLN A 288 29.03 -40.27 -26.64
CA GLN A 288 30.10 -40.78 -27.50
C GLN A 288 31.00 -39.69 -28.09
N MET A 289 30.61 -38.40 -28.00
CA MET A 289 31.33 -37.27 -28.63
C MET A 289 32.02 -36.34 -27.62
N TYR A 290 32.54 -36.86 -26.50
CA TYR A 290 33.36 -36.06 -25.58
C TYR A 290 34.80 -35.90 -26.08
N LYS A 291 35.40 -34.71 -25.84
CA LYS A 291 36.79 -34.40 -26.24
C LYS A 291 37.76 -35.50 -25.78
N PRO A 292 38.59 -36.08 -26.67
CA PRO A 292 39.56 -37.11 -26.33
C PRO A 292 40.45 -36.75 -25.13
N GLY A 293 40.85 -37.76 -24.36
CA GLY A 293 41.67 -37.62 -23.14
C GLY A 293 40.92 -37.08 -21.91
N SER A 294 39.78 -36.39 -22.08
CA SER A 294 38.99 -35.86 -20.96
C SER A 294 38.45 -36.96 -20.04
N ALA A 295 38.24 -36.66 -18.75
CA ALA A 295 37.71 -37.63 -17.79
C ALA A 295 36.33 -38.20 -18.22
N ARG A 296 35.51 -37.42 -18.92
CA ARG A 296 34.25 -37.88 -19.55
C ARG A 296 34.51 -38.90 -20.65
N ALA A 297 35.41 -38.60 -21.60
CA ALA A 297 35.77 -39.53 -22.66
C ALA A 297 36.40 -40.83 -22.13
N ARG A 298 37.27 -40.75 -21.11
CA ARG A 298 37.87 -41.94 -20.48
C ARG A 298 36.82 -42.80 -19.74
N LEU A 299 35.86 -42.18 -19.04
CA LEU A 299 34.76 -42.89 -18.39
C LEU A 299 33.87 -43.61 -19.42
N VAL A 300 33.48 -42.92 -20.49
CA VAL A 300 32.69 -43.49 -21.59
C VAL A 300 33.41 -44.65 -22.26
N LEU A 301 34.70 -44.51 -22.55
CA LEU A 301 35.50 -45.60 -23.14
C LEU A 301 35.56 -46.84 -22.23
N ALA A 302 35.72 -46.64 -20.92
CA ALA A 302 35.70 -47.74 -19.95
C ALA A 302 34.32 -48.42 -19.87
N LEU A 303 33.24 -47.64 -19.80
CA LEU A 303 31.86 -48.15 -19.75
C LEU A 303 31.45 -48.87 -21.04
N ASN A 304 31.77 -48.32 -22.21
CA ASN A 304 31.62 -48.98 -23.52
C ASN A 304 32.30 -50.35 -23.52
N ASN A 305 33.54 -50.44 -23.03
CA ASN A 305 34.30 -51.68 -23.01
C ASN A 305 33.73 -52.72 -22.01
N CYS A 306 33.06 -52.30 -20.93
CA CYS A 306 32.29 -53.21 -20.07
C CYS A 306 30.98 -53.69 -20.71
N LEU A 307 30.26 -52.82 -21.43
CA LEU A 307 29.07 -53.21 -22.20
C LEU A 307 29.41 -54.18 -23.34
N ARG A 308 30.48 -53.92 -24.11
CA ARG A 308 30.95 -54.83 -25.17
C ARG A 308 31.32 -56.24 -24.66
N ARG A 309 31.66 -56.35 -23.37
CA ARG A 309 32.04 -57.60 -22.70
C ARG A 309 30.90 -58.26 -21.92
N ASN A 310 29.68 -57.69 -21.95
CA ASN A 310 28.52 -58.10 -21.14
C ASN A 310 28.89 -58.41 -19.66
N ARG A 311 29.75 -57.58 -19.05
CA ARG A 311 30.15 -57.71 -17.64
C ARG A 311 30.37 -56.33 -17.04
N MET A 312 29.37 -55.82 -16.32
CA MET A 312 29.46 -54.50 -15.69
C MET A 312 29.80 -54.61 -14.19
N PRO A 313 30.85 -53.93 -13.69
CA PRO A 313 31.11 -53.84 -12.26
C PRO A 313 29.97 -53.14 -11.51
N ARG A 314 29.06 -53.89 -10.90
CA ARG A 314 27.94 -53.37 -10.09
C ARG A 314 28.36 -52.97 -8.67
N SER A 315 27.58 -52.10 -8.04
CA SER A 315 27.80 -51.65 -6.66
C SER A 315 27.47 -52.74 -5.64
N THR A 316 28.37 -52.96 -4.68
CA THR A 316 28.20 -53.96 -3.61
C THR A 316 27.08 -53.63 -2.61
N ARG A 317 26.54 -52.41 -2.64
CA ARG A 317 25.39 -51.98 -1.82
C ARG A 317 24.06 -51.99 -2.56
N ASP A 318 24.09 -52.03 -3.89
CA ASP A 318 22.93 -51.80 -4.76
C ASP A 318 23.24 -52.39 -6.15
N ARG A 319 22.79 -53.61 -6.41
CA ARG A 319 23.19 -54.38 -7.61
C ARG A 319 22.67 -53.79 -8.92
N ALA A 320 21.67 -52.91 -8.88
CA ALA A 320 21.23 -52.17 -10.06
C ALA A 320 22.27 -51.16 -10.54
N LYS A 321 23.03 -50.57 -9.61
CA LYS A 321 23.92 -49.44 -9.90
C LYS A 321 25.33 -49.85 -10.28
N ILE A 322 26.01 -49.01 -11.05
CA ILE A 322 27.41 -49.18 -11.43
C ILE A 322 28.33 -48.84 -10.23
N SER A 323 29.42 -49.58 -10.08
CA SER A 323 30.44 -49.33 -9.06
C SER A 323 31.29 -48.10 -9.42
N GLY A 324 30.80 -46.91 -9.05
CA GLY A 324 31.54 -45.65 -9.26
C GLY A 324 32.94 -45.63 -8.63
N ALA A 325 33.19 -46.45 -7.60
CA ALA A 325 34.53 -46.61 -7.02
C ALA A 325 35.48 -47.40 -7.92
N HIS A 326 34.99 -48.44 -8.62
CA HIS A 326 35.79 -49.20 -9.60
C HIS A 326 36.21 -48.31 -10.77
N PHE A 327 35.25 -47.60 -11.38
CA PHE A 327 35.53 -46.72 -12.52
C PHE A 327 36.38 -45.51 -12.15
N ALA A 328 36.30 -44.99 -10.92
CA ALA A 328 37.20 -43.95 -10.43
C ALA A 328 38.68 -44.40 -10.52
N HIS A 329 38.98 -45.57 -9.95
CA HIS A 329 40.31 -46.16 -10.01
C HIS A 329 40.73 -46.46 -11.46
N GLN A 330 39.84 -47.07 -12.26
CA GLN A 330 40.15 -47.53 -13.62
C GLN A 330 40.56 -46.39 -14.57
N ILE A 331 39.98 -45.19 -14.43
CA ILE A 331 40.28 -44.05 -15.33
C ILE A 331 41.23 -43.01 -14.71
N GLY A 332 41.78 -43.29 -13.52
CA GLY A 332 42.73 -42.45 -12.81
C GLY A 332 42.12 -41.13 -12.30
N VAL A 333 40.96 -41.20 -11.61
CA VAL A 333 40.30 -40.03 -10.99
C VAL A 333 39.79 -40.36 -9.59
N THR A 334 39.39 -39.34 -8.82
CA THR A 334 38.80 -39.55 -7.50
C THR A 334 37.32 -39.97 -7.60
N PRO A 335 36.75 -40.68 -6.60
CA PRO A 335 35.33 -41.02 -6.57
C PRO A 335 34.39 -39.81 -6.59
N SER A 336 34.82 -38.65 -6.10
CA SER A 336 34.07 -37.40 -6.21
C SER A 336 33.99 -36.88 -7.66
N THR A 337 35.01 -37.10 -8.50
CA THR A 337 34.93 -36.81 -9.94
C THR A 337 33.90 -37.71 -10.62
N ILE A 338 33.85 -39.02 -10.34
CA ILE A 338 32.79 -39.89 -10.89
C ILE A 338 31.40 -39.44 -10.41
N THR A 339 31.27 -38.95 -9.18
CA THR A 339 30.00 -38.39 -8.66
C THR A 339 29.55 -37.12 -9.42
N GLN A 340 30.50 -36.36 -9.99
CA GLN A 340 30.20 -35.23 -10.89
C GLN A 340 29.87 -35.67 -12.33
N LEU A 341 30.18 -36.92 -12.70
CA LEU A 341 29.86 -37.56 -13.98
C LEU A 341 28.68 -38.54 -13.88
N LYS A 342 27.83 -38.36 -12.86
CA LYS A 342 26.63 -39.18 -12.60
C LYS A 342 25.58 -39.12 -13.72
N ASP A 343 25.65 -38.12 -14.59
CA ASP A 343 24.89 -38.02 -15.84
C ASP A 343 25.20 -39.24 -16.72
N ILE A 344 26.47 -39.42 -17.05
CA ILE A 344 26.97 -40.55 -17.86
C ILE A 344 26.67 -41.87 -17.14
N VAL A 345 26.96 -41.99 -15.84
CA VAL A 345 26.79 -43.25 -15.10
C VAL A 345 25.32 -43.69 -15.08
N ARG A 346 24.38 -42.79 -14.75
CA ARG A 346 22.93 -43.08 -14.72
C ARG A 346 22.40 -43.48 -16.09
N ASP A 347 22.86 -42.84 -17.15
CA ASP A 347 22.31 -43.07 -18.48
C ASP A 347 22.80 -44.42 -19.04
N TYR A 348 24.00 -44.87 -18.63
CA TYR A 348 24.45 -46.27 -18.80
C TYR A 348 23.71 -47.26 -17.87
N GLU A 349 23.39 -46.89 -16.62
CA GLU A 349 22.52 -47.70 -15.73
C GLU A 349 21.15 -47.98 -16.37
N SER A 350 20.58 -47.02 -17.10
CA SER A 350 19.30 -47.21 -17.81
C SER A 350 19.36 -48.24 -18.94
N VAL A 351 20.53 -48.42 -19.56
CA VAL A 351 20.77 -49.38 -20.64
C VAL A 351 21.19 -50.74 -20.10
N LEU A 352 21.88 -50.78 -18.97
CA LEU A 352 22.29 -52.01 -18.31
C LEU A 352 21.13 -52.91 -17.92
N GLU A 353 19.97 -52.34 -17.57
CA GLU A 353 18.80 -53.15 -17.23
C GLU A 353 18.13 -53.81 -18.45
N ILE A 354 18.57 -53.47 -19.67
CA ILE A 354 18.24 -54.16 -20.93
C ILE A 354 19.34 -55.17 -21.31
N ALA A 355 20.61 -54.85 -21.04
CA ALA A 355 21.77 -55.65 -21.45
C ALA A 355 22.18 -56.76 -20.46
N GLU A 356 21.95 -56.54 -19.16
CA GLU A 356 22.32 -57.42 -18.04
C GLU A 356 21.31 -57.14 -16.87
N PRO A 357 20.05 -57.59 -16.96
CA PRO A 357 19.03 -57.25 -15.94
C PRO A 357 19.42 -57.76 -14.55
N VAL A 358 19.12 -57.03 -13.48
CA VAL A 358 19.47 -57.45 -12.10
C VAL A 358 18.89 -58.82 -11.74
N ALA A 359 17.74 -59.17 -12.30
CA ALA A 359 17.09 -60.47 -12.09
C ALA A 359 17.84 -61.66 -12.73
N SER A 360 18.77 -61.45 -13.68
CA SER A 360 19.63 -62.53 -14.22
C SER A 360 20.93 -62.72 -13.43
N LEU A 361 21.21 -61.84 -12.45
CA LEU A 361 22.38 -61.97 -11.57
C LEU A 361 22.05 -62.94 -10.43
N PRO A 362 22.87 -63.99 -10.18
CA PRO A 362 22.59 -65.01 -9.17
C PRO A 362 22.40 -64.38 -7.78
N GLU A 363 21.42 -64.87 -7.00
CA GLU A 363 21.01 -64.25 -5.75
C GLU A 363 22.13 -64.30 -4.68
N ALA A 364 22.26 -63.21 -3.91
CA ALA A 364 23.38 -63.03 -2.99
C ALA A 364 23.01 -63.44 -1.55
N LEU A 365 23.55 -64.57 -1.09
CA LEU A 365 23.41 -65.06 0.29
C LEU A 365 23.83 -64.00 1.31
N LYS A 366 22.94 -63.68 2.26
CA LYS A 366 23.22 -62.73 3.34
C LYS A 366 24.22 -63.33 4.34
N PHE A 367 25.41 -62.74 4.41
CA PHE A 367 26.44 -62.99 5.42
C PHE A 367 27.06 -64.41 5.47
N GLY A 368 26.92 -65.19 4.39
CA GLY A 368 27.87 -66.24 4.00
C GLY A 368 27.93 -67.52 4.86
N ALA A 369 27.18 -67.64 5.94
CA ALA A 369 27.12 -68.88 6.72
C ALA A 369 26.35 -69.98 5.95
N SER A 370 27.05 -70.94 5.35
CA SER A 370 26.46 -72.18 4.85
C SER A 370 26.28 -73.15 6.02
N LEU A 371 25.09 -73.74 6.14
CA LEU A 371 24.81 -74.78 7.14
C LEU A 371 25.38 -76.15 6.75
N ASP A 372 25.76 -76.31 5.48
CA ASP A 372 26.12 -77.58 4.85
C ASP A 372 27.64 -77.88 4.96
N VAL A 373 28.46 -76.88 5.34
CA VAL A 373 29.91 -77.02 5.53
C VAL A 373 30.27 -76.84 7.01
N ARG A 374 30.02 -77.88 7.81
CA ARG A 374 30.42 -77.93 9.22
C ARG A 374 31.89 -78.28 9.37
N GLU A 375 32.77 -77.28 9.31
CA GLU A 375 34.11 -77.40 9.87
C GLU A 375 34.01 -77.75 11.38
N PRO A 376 34.87 -78.65 11.91
CA PRO A 376 34.88 -78.97 13.33
C PRO A 376 35.35 -77.79 14.19
N LEU A 377 34.72 -77.60 15.35
CA LEU A 377 35.06 -76.52 16.27
C LEU A 377 36.49 -76.69 16.83
N ASN A 378 37.27 -75.61 16.83
CA ASN A 378 38.55 -75.56 17.53
C ASN A 378 38.35 -75.55 19.07
N ASP A 379 39.41 -75.82 19.82
CA ASP A 379 39.31 -76.05 21.27
C ASP A 379 38.84 -74.80 22.03
N ALA A 380 39.23 -73.60 21.60
CA ALA A 380 38.75 -72.33 22.15
C ALA A 380 37.24 -72.15 21.92
N ALA A 381 36.73 -72.43 20.72
CA ALA A 381 35.29 -72.38 20.43
C ALA A 381 34.52 -73.45 21.22
N ARG A 382 35.06 -74.66 21.40
CA ARG A 382 34.44 -75.71 22.24
C ARG A 382 34.36 -75.28 23.71
N HIS A 383 35.44 -74.71 24.26
CA HIS A 383 35.44 -74.19 25.63
C HIS A 383 34.40 -73.07 25.80
N VAL A 384 34.43 -72.05 24.94
CA VAL A 384 33.53 -70.88 25.08
C VAL A 384 32.05 -71.26 24.87
N VAL A 385 31.74 -72.20 23.97
CA VAL A 385 30.36 -72.72 23.85
C VAL A 385 29.94 -73.53 25.08
N SER A 386 30.84 -74.28 25.72
CA SER A 386 30.51 -75.05 26.93
C SER A 386 30.19 -74.16 28.15
N VAL A 387 30.81 -72.97 28.24
CA VAL A 387 30.54 -71.98 29.30
C VAL A 387 29.38 -71.04 28.91
N TYR A 388 29.26 -70.67 27.63
CA TYR A 388 28.28 -69.70 27.12
C TYR A 388 27.52 -70.26 25.89
N PRO A 389 26.57 -71.21 26.06
CA PRO A 389 25.90 -71.89 24.94
C PRO A 389 25.23 -70.96 23.91
N GLY A 390 24.78 -69.77 24.34
CA GLY A 390 24.13 -68.77 23.49
C GLY A 390 24.98 -68.26 22.33
N VAL A 391 26.31 -68.37 22.38
CA VAL A 391 27.21 -67.91 21.30
C VAL A 391 27.53 -68.97 20.23
N LEU A 392 26.95 -70.19 20.34
CA LEU A 392 27.16 -71.28 19.37
C LEU A 392 26.81 -70.86 17.92
N LYS A 393 25.75 -70.06 17.74
CA LYS A 393 25.33 -69.49 16.45
C LYS A 393 26.40 -68.69 15.69
N HIS A 394 27.48 -68.27 16.35
CA HIS A 394 28.56 -67.49 15.74
C HIS A 394 29.80 -68.33 15.37
N GLN A 395 29.88 -69.60 15.76
CA GLN A 395 31.12 -70.38 15.60
C GLN A 395 31.33 -70.93 14.18
N HIS A 396 30.32 -70.84 13.31
CA HIS A 396 30.28 -71.48 11.99
C HIS A 396 30.36 -70.49 10.81
N TYR A 397 31.07 -69.36 10.98
CA TYR A 397 31.37 -68.46 9.86
C TYR A 397 32.48 -69.04 8.95
N PRO A 398 32.49 -68.72 7.63
CA PRO A 398 33.49 -69.22 6.69
C PRO A 398 34.93 -68.85 7.07
N SER A 399 35.87 -69.75 6.80
CA SER A 399 37.30 -69.51 6.99
C SER A 399 37.80 -68.32 6.17
N GLY A 400 38.58 -67.44 6.81
CA GLY A 400 39.02 -66.17 6.22
C GLY A 400 37.95 -65.07 6.14
N SER A 401 36.80 -65.22 6.82
CA SER A 401 35.80 -64.16 6.94
C SER A 401 35.95 -63.38 8.24
N THR A 402 35.84 -62.05 8.15
CA THR A 402 35.92 -61.12 9.30
C THR A 402 34.98 -61.48 10.46
N ALA A 403 33.83 -62.09 10.18
CA ALA A 403 32.92 -62.57 11.22
C ALA A 403 33.52 -63.72 12.03
N LYS A 404 34.26 -64.64 11.39
CA LYS A 404 35.02 -65.70 12.06
C LYS A 404 36.19 -65.12 12.85
N ASP A 405 36.91 -64.16 12.28
CA ASP A 405 38.08 -63.56 12.92
C ASP A 405 37.68 -62.78 14.20
N VAL A 406 36.58 -62.03 14.17
CA VAL A 406 35.95 -61.40 15.35
C VAL A 406 35.63 -62.44 16.42
N VAL A 407 35.01 -63.56 16.04
CA VAL A 407 34.63 -64.66 16.96
C VAL A 407 35.86 -65.35 17.55
N GLN A 408 36.91 -65.59 16.77
CA GLN A 408 38.14 -66.19 17.24
C GLN A 408 38.87 -65.29 18.25
N ILE A 409 38.92 -63.98 18.02
CA ILE A 409 39.48 -63.02 18.98
C ILE A 409 38.65 -62.98 20.27
N LEU A 410 37.32 -62.91 20.18
CA LEU A 410 36.44 -62.90 21.36
C LEU A 410 36.57 -64.20 22.16
N ASN A 411 36.64 -65.36 21.50
CA ASN A 411 36.88 -66.63 22.15
C ASN A 411 38.26 -66.67 22.84
N GLY A 412 39.30 -66.20 22.15
CA GLY A 412 40.67 -66.13 22.68
C GLY A 412 40.77 -65.23 23.92
N GLN A 413 40.06 -64.10 23.94
CA GLN A 413 39.98 -63.23 25.13
C GLN A 413 39.27 -63.90 26.31
N ILE A 414 38.17 -64.63 26.07
CA ILE A 414 37.46 -65.37 27.14
C ILE A 414 38.37 -66.46 27.73
N VAL A 415 39.00 -67.28 26.88
CA VAL A 415 39.97 -68.32 27.31
C VAL A 415 41.20 -67.69 27.99
N GLY A 416 41.61 -66.49 27.56
CA GLY A 416 42.71 -65.71 28.14
C GLY A 416 42.40 -64.98 29.45
N GLY A 417 41.22 -65.19 30.05
CA GLY A 417 40.84 -64.66 31.37
C GLY A 417 39.88 -63.48 31.37
N GLY A 418 39.41 -63.00 30.22
CA GLY A 418 38.33 -62.01 30.16
C GLY A 418 38.29 -61.16 28.89
N LEU A 419 37.08 -60.72 28.51
CA LEU A 419 36.86 -59.80 27.40
C LEU A 419 37.40 -58.40 27.68
N GLU A 420 38.17 -57.83 26.74
CA GLU A 420 38.66 -56.45 26.85
C GLU A 420 37.49 -55.45 26.75
N ARG A 421 37.26 -54.69 27.83
CA ARG A 421 36.15 -53.73 27.93
C ARG A 421 36.62 -52.29 27.82
N SER A 422 35.78 -51.48 27.20
CA SER A 422 35.92 -50.03 27.12
C SER A 422 35.56 -49.35 28.45
N ARG A 423 35.86 -48.05 28.59
CA ARG A 423 35.48 -47.23 29.77
C ARG A 423 33.98 -47.22 30.10
N GLY A 424 33.12 -47.69 29.18
CA GLY A 424 31.67 -47.82 29.38
C GLY A 424 31.20 -49.24 29.69
N GLY A 425 32.08 -50.16 30.12
CA GLY A 425 31.74 -51.56 30.45
C GLY A 425 31.46 -52.49 29.25
N LYS A 426 31.08 -51.93 28.10
CA LYS A 426 30.91 -52.62 26.81
C LYS A 426 32.24 -53.08 26.21
N ILE A 427 32.22 -54.14 25.38
CA ILE A 427 33.43 -54.71 24.73
C ILE A 427 34.14 -53.63 23.91
N SER A 428 35.47 -53.64 23.94
CA SER A 428 36.31 -52.63 23.32
C SER A 428 36.34 -52.77 21.79
N ARG A 429 35.28 -52.26 21.13
CA ARG A 429 35.15 -52.20 19.67
C ARG A 429 36.41 -51.61 18.99
N LYS A 430 37.10 -50.66 19.65
CA LYS A 430 38.39 -50.10 19.19
C LYS A 430 39.50 -51.15 19.13
N VAL A 431 39.63 -52.00 20.15
CA VAL A 431 40.66 -53.05 20.22
C VAL A 431 40.40 -54.10 19.15
N LEU A 432 39.15 -54.58 19.03
CA LEU A 432 38.75 -55.51 17.95
C LEU A 432 39.09 -54.93 16.57
N THR A 433 38.76 -53.66 16.29
CA THR A 433 39.11 -53.03 15.01
C THR A 433 40.61 -52.87 14.80
N MET A 434 41.39 -52.66 15.87
CA MET A 434 42.84 -52.51 15.80
C MET A 434 43.54 -53.86 15.55
N GLN A 435 43.12 -54.93 16.24
CA GLN A 435 43.63 -56.28 16.07
C GLN A 435 43.30 -56.86 14.68
N LEU A 436 42.16 -56.47 14.09
CA LEU A 436 41.73 -56.90 12.75
C LEU A 436 42.18 -55.96 11.61
N GLY A 437 42.86 -54.85 11.90
CA GLY A 437 43.26 -53.86 10.89
C GLY A 437 42.07 -53.11 10.22
N LEU A 438 40.90 -53.09 10.86
CA LEU A 438 39.65 -52.58 10.30
C LEU A 438 39.37 -51.13 10.69
N SER A 439 38.58 -50.43 9.85
CA SER A 439 37.98 -49.16 10.25
C SER A 439 36.84 -49.37 11.27
N PRO A 440 36.62 -48.45 12.22
CA PRO A 440 35.48 -48.50 13.14
C PRO A 440 34.11 -48.58 12.46
N ALA A 441 33.99 -48.08 11.22
CA ALA A 441 32.76 -48.18 10.44
C ALA A 441 32.49 -49.60 9.93
N ALA A 442 33.52 -50.39 9.58
CA ALA A 442 33.36 -51.77 9.11
C ALA A 442 32.77 -52.67 10.21
N MET A 443 33.14 -52.43 11.46
CA MET A 443 32.64 -53.19 12.62
C MET A 443 31.12 -53.03 12.86
N SER A 444 30.47 -52.04 12.24
CA SER A 444 29.01 -51.86 12.33
C SER A 444 28.20 -53.05 11.81
N VAL A 445 28.77 -53.84 10.88
CA VAL A 445 28.12 -55.03 10.31
C VAL A 445 28.16 -56.24 11.25
N HIS A 446 29.10 -56.25 12.21
CA HIS A 446 29.36 -57.36 13.12
C HIS A 446 28.86 -57.09 14.55
N LEU A 447 28.08 -56.02 14.76
CA LEU A 447 27.65 -55.57 16.08
C LEU A 447 26.83 -56.62 16.84
N HIS A 448 25.98 -57.38 16.15
CA HIS A 448 25.17 -58.43 16.78
C HIS A 448 26.05 -59.48 17.46
N ILE A 449 27.16 -59.88 16.84
CA ILE A 449 28.14 -60.81 17.45
C ILE A 449 28.70 -60.22 18.75
N ILE A 450 29.07 -58.94 18.74
CA ILE A 450 29.65 -58.27 19.92
C ILE A 450 28.59 -58.12 21.03
N GLU A 451 27.35 -57.83 20.67
CA GLU A 451 26.24 -57.61 21.60
C GLU A 451 25.76 -58.94 22.22
N ASP A 452 25.72 -60.03 21.43
CA ASP A 452 25.48 -61.38 21.91
C ASP A 452 26.57 -61.86 22.91
N TYR A 453 27.84 -61.49 22.71
CA TYR A 453 28.92 -61.76 23.67
C TYR A 453 28.90 -60.81 24.90
N GLU A 454 28.49 -59.55 24.74
CA GLU A 454 28.34 -58.60 25.85
C GLU A 454 27.29 -59.07 26.86
N ASP A 455 26.16 -59.59 26.37
CA ASP A 455 25.06 -60.08 27.20
C ASP A 455 25.31 -61.49 27.76
N ALA A 456 26.03 -62.36 27.04
CA ALA A 456 26.40 -63.69 27.54
C ALA A 456 27.39 -63.67 28.72
N VAL A 457 28.37 -62.75 28.70
CA VAL A 457 29.47 -62.72 29.70
C VAL A 457 29.19 -61.76 30.88
N GLY A 458 28.30 -60.77 30.70
CA GLY A 458 27.86 -59.86 31.78
C GLY A 458 28.89 -58.79 32.19
N GLY A 459 28.53 -57.95 33.17
CA GLY A 459 29.35 -56.82 33.65
C GLY A 459 28.97 -55.47 33.02
N LYS A 460 28.03 -54.74 33.65
CA LYS A 460 27.39 -53.53 33.10
C LYS A 460 27.48 -52.27 33.97
N GLU A 461 28.13 -52.28 35.14
CA GLU A 461 28.31 -51.05 35.93
C GLU A 461 29.44 -50.17 35.37
N SER A 462 29.21 -48.86 35.32
CA SER A 462 30.17 -47.88 34.81
C SER A 462 30.97 -47.22 35.94
N THR A 463 32.21 -46.82 35.65
CA THR A 463 33.07 -46.06 36.58
C THR A 463 32.58 -44.62 36.86
N ALA A 464 31.45 -44.22 36.26
CA ALA A 464 30.74 -42.99 36.59
C ALA A 464 29.66 -43.25 37.65
N GLU A 465 28.90 -44.33 37.53
CA GLU A 465 27.80 -44.67 38.45
C GLU A 465 28.32 -45.17 39.81
N SER A 466 29.50 -45.78 39.89
CA SER A 466 30.13 -46.12 41.17
C SER A 466 30.44 -44.89 42.05
N LYS A 467 30.43 -43.67 41.49
CA LYS A 467 30.62 -42.40 42.23
C LYS A 467 29.33 -41.82 42.81
N ILE A 468 28.17 -42.44 42.61
CA ILE A 468 26.86 -41.95 43.08
C ILE A 468 26.82 -41.53 44.57
N PRO A 469 27.45 -42.27 45.53
CA PRO A 469 27.47 -41.83 46.93
C PRO A 469 28.20 -40.49 47.13
N ALA A 470 29.31 -40.26 46.42
CA ALA A 470 30.04 -38.99 46.46
C ALA A 470 29.27 -37.83 45.79
N MET A 471 28.46 -38.14 44.76
CA MET A 471 27.58 -37.16 44.12
C MET A 471 26.49 -36.65 45.08
N ARG A 472 25.89 -37.54 45.89
CA ARG A 472 24.94 -37.17 46.93
C ARG A 472 25.56 -36.26 47.99
N ALA A 473 26.67 -36.69 48.59
CA ALA A 473 27.37 -35.92 49.62
C ALA A 473 27.84 -34.53 49.12
N TRP A 474 28.24 -34.41 47.85
CA TRP A 474 28.58 -33.12 47.24
C TRP A 474 27.38 -32.18 47.13
N PHE A 475 26.23 -32.66 46.67
CA PHE A 475 25.02 -31.82 46.59
C PHE A 475 24.60 -31.29 47.97
N GLU A 476 24.61 -32.14 49.00
CA GLU A 476 24.26 -31.74 50.37
C GLU A 476 25.23 -30.70 50.93
N LYS A 477 26.53 -30.92 50.73
CA LYS A 477 27.57 -29.94 51.10
C LYS A 477 27.35 -28.59 50.41
N GLN A 478 27.10 -28.57 49.10
CA GLN A 478 26.93 -27.33 48.34
C GLN A 478 25.61 -26.59 48.65
N ILE A 479 24.57 -27.30 49.12
CA ILE A 479 23.36 -26.67 49.68
C ILE A 479 23.69 -26.00 51.02
N LEU A 480 24.37 -26.71 51.93
CA LEU A 480 24.77 -26.19 53.25
C LEU A 480 25.68 -24.95 53.15
N GLU A 481 26.64 -24.97 52.23
CA GLU A 481 27.56 -23.87 51.93
C GLU A 481 26.86 -22.69 51.20
N GLY A 482 25.71 -22.94 50.57
CA GLY A 482 24.97 -21.95 49.79
C GLY A 482 25.58 -21.64 48.41
N THR A 483 26.38 -22.57 47.89
CA THR A 483 27.21 -22.45 46.68
C THR A 483 26.68 -23.27 45.50
N LEU A 484 25.70 -24.16 45.72
CA LEU A 484 25.05 -24.90 44.63
C LEU A 484 24.26 -23.94 43.75
N GLN A 485 24.64 -23.81 42.48
CA GLN A 485 23.99 -22.94 41.51
C GLN A 485 22.66 -23.54 41.01
N ILE A 486 21.68 -22.67 40.74
CA ILE A 486 20.34 -23.06 40.26
C ILE A 486 20.07 -22.45 38.89
N ARG A 487 19.43 -23.21 38.00
CA ARG A 487 18.98 -22.78 36.68
C ARG A 487 17.52 -23.17 36.45
N GLY A 488 16.62 -22.32 36.93
CA GLY A 488 15.17 -22.47 36.72
C GLY A 488 14.51 -23.47 37.68
N GLY A 489 14.80 -23.35 38.98
CA GLY A 489 14.29 -24.27 40.02
C GLY A 489 14.93 -25.67 40.01
N LYS A 490 16.06 -25.83 39.30
CA LYS A 490 16.79 -27.08 39.10
C LYS A 490 18.30 -26.82 39.25
N VAL A 491 19.09 -27.79 39.74
CA VAL A 491 20.55 -27.58 39.95
C VAL A 491 21.30 -27.34 38.63
N SER A 492 22.41 -26.61 38.70
CA SER A 492 23.29 -26.37 37.56
C SER A 492 23.97 -27.66 37.10
N ARG A 493 23.43 -28.26 36.03
CA ARG A 493 23.99 -29.49 35.43
C ARG A 493 25.42 -29.30 34.91
N ILE A 494 25.84 -28.06 34.62
CA ILE A 494 27.21 -27.71 34.24
C ILE A 494 28.13 -27.88 35.44
N GLN A 495 27.87 -27.17 36.55
CA GLN A 495 28.63 -27.25 37.81
C GLN A 495 28.74 -28.70 38.31
N PHE A 496 27.66 -29.47 38.22
CA PHE A 496 27.64 -30.90 38.55
C PHE A 496 28.53 -31.73 37.63
N CYS A 497 28.45 -31.56 36.30
CA CYS A 497 29.27 -32.33 35.37
C CYS A 497 30.75 -32.01 35.51
N GLU A 498 31.09 -30.72 35.64
CA GLU A 498 32.44 -30.22 35.87
C GLU A 498 33.10 -30.86 37.11
N GLN A 499 32.40 -30.82 38.26
CA GLN A 499 32.88 -31.39 39.52
C GLN A 499 33.26 -32.88 39.43
N PHE A 500 32.52 -33.67 38.64
CA PHE A 500 32.71 -35.13 38.56
C PHE A 500 33.50 -35.58 37.31
N GLY A 501 33.99 -34.64 36.49
CA GLY A 501 34.72 -34.92 35.26
C GLY A 501 33.84 -35.53 34.16
N LEU A 502 32.55 -35.21 34.17
CA LEU A 502 31.56 -35.68 33.20
C LEU A 502 31.48 -34.71 32.01
N PRO A 503 31.30 -35.19 30.76
CA PRO A 503 31.14 -34.30 29.61
C PRO A 503 29.92 -33.36 29.72
N GLU A 504 30.08 -32.09 29.34
CA GLU A 504 29.00 -31.09 29.28
C GLU A 504 28.00 -31.36 28.13
N SER A 505 27.25 -32.47 28.20
CA SER A 505 26.16 -32.74 27.28
C SER A 505 24.99 -33.41 28.00
N ASN A 506 23.77 -33.03 27.64
CA ASN A 506 22.55 -33.68 28.14
C ASN A 506 22.53 -35.20 27.86
N THR A 507 23.35 -35.69 26.91
CA THR A 507 23.47 -37.12 26.64
C THR A 507 24.19 -37.91 27.73
N VAL A 508 24.83 -37.27 28.72
CA VAL A 508 25.49 -37.97 29.83
C VAL A 508 24.46 -38.55 30.81
N LEU A 509 23.42 -37.80 31.16
CA LEU A 509 22.39 -38.27 32.09
C LEU A 509 21.60 -39.43 31.45
N ILE A 510 21.24 -39.28 30.17
CA ILE A 510 20.64 -40.35 29.33
C ILE A 510 21.52 -41.62 29.25
N ARG A 511 22.86 -41.49 29.33
CA ARG A 511 23.78 -42.64 29.34
C ARG A 511 23.93 -43.30 30.72
N TYR A 512 23.59 -42.59 31.80
CA TYR A 512 23.75 -43.05 33.18
C TYR A 512 22.47 -42.76 33.99
N PRO A 513 21.37 -43.49 33.76
CA PRO A 513 20.07 -43.18 34.37
C PRO A 513 20.05 -43.23 35.91
N ARG A 514 21.02 -43.92 36.53
CA ARG A 514 21.18 -43.92 38.00
C ARG A 514 21.76 -42.60 38.51
N ILE A 515 22.64 -41.95 37.74
CA ILE A 515 23.10 -40.58 38.02
C ILE A 515 21.94 -39.62 37.82
N GLU A 516 21.17 -39.78 36.72
CA GLU A 516 20.01 -38.94 36.40
C GLU A 516 19.00 -38.88 37.56
N LYS A 517 18.66 -40.02 38.18
CA LYS A 517 17.75 -40.06 39.34
C LYS A 517 18.25 -39.27 40.57
N VAL A 518 19.55 -39.32 40.89
CA VAL A 518 20.14 -38.47 41.95
C VAL A 518 20.06 -37.00 41.58
N VAL A 519 20.34 -36.73 40.30
CA VAL A 519 20.24 -35.41 39.67
C VAL A 519 18.81 -34.85 39.75
N GLU A 520 17.77 -35.67 39.64
CA GLU A 520 16.36 -35.26 39.80
C GLU A 520 15.94 -35.13 41.27
N GLU A 521 16.41 -36.00 42.17
CA GLU A 521 16.11 -35.94 43.60
C GLU A 521 16.52 -34.58 44.23
N PHE A 522 17.69 -34.06 43.84
CA PHE A 522 18.15 -32.74 44.30
C PHE A 522 17.50 -31.55 43.58
N ASP A 523 16.87 -31.73 42.40
CA ASP A 523 15.97 -30.71 41.86
C ASP A 523 14.70 -30.61 42.73
N GLU A 524 14.15 -31.75 43.12
CA GLU A 524 12.93 -31.80 43.93
C GLU A 524 13.18 -31.25 45.35
N LYS A 525 14.28 -31.63 45.98
CA LYS A 525 14.70 -31.10 47.29
C LYS A 525 14.82 -29.57 47.27
N ILE A 526 15.48 -28.99 46.26
CA ILE A 526 15.59 -27.53 46.10
C ILE A 526 14.23 -26.87 45.86
N ARG A 527 13.32 -27.52 45.12
CA ARG A 527 11.97 -27.02 44.87
C ARG A 527 11.13 -26.96 46.15
N ILE A 528 11.27 -27.96 47.04
CA ILE A 528 10.56 -28.04 48.32
C ILE A 528 11.18 -27.08 49.34
N ASP A 529 12.50 -27.12 49.51
CA ASP A 529 13.24 -26.33 50.51
C ASP A 529 13.29 -24.82 50.15
N GLY A 530 12.86 -24.43 48.95
CA GLY A 530 12.89 -23.05 48.46
C GLY A 530 14.31 -22.49 48.29
N TYR A 531 15.32 -23.37 48.26
CA TYR A 531 16.74 -23.03 48.34
C TYR A 531 17.17 -22.05 47.23
N GLN A 532 18.04 -21.09 47.60
CA GLN A 532 18.69 -20.15 46.67
C GLN A 532 20.16 -19.98 47.03
N PRO A 533 21.08 -19.79 46.06
CA PRO A 533 22.49 -19.53 46.34
C PRO A 533 22.67 -18.23 47.13
N ARG A 534 23.62 -18.19 48.07
CA ARG A 534 23.88 -16.99 48.90
C ARG A 534 24.17 -15.73 48.06
N GLU A 535 24.92 -15.88 46.97
CA GLU A 535 25.17 -14.80 46.00
C GLU A 535 23.88 -14.27 45.36
N THR A 536 22.92 -15.16 45.04
CA THR A 536 21.63 -14.78 44.45
C THR A 536 20.77 -14.02 45.44
N VAL A 537 20.77 -14.41 46.72
CA VAL A 537 20.06 -13.69 47.78
C VAL A 537 20.67 -12.31 48.00
N ALA A 538 22.01 -12.21 48.11
CA ALA A 538 22.70 -10.93 48.25
C ALA A 538 22.41 -9.96 47.08
N LYS A 539 22.47 -10.47 45.84
CA LYS A 539 22.14 -9.69 44.64
C LYS A 539 20.65 -9.35 44.52
N LEU A 540 19.75 -10.15 45.11
CA LEU A 540 18.32 -9.84 45.18
C LEU A 540 18.05 -8.69 46.16
N GLU A 541 18.71 -8.65 47.32
CA GLU A 541 18.60 -7.52 48.25
C GLU A 541 19.21 -6.24 47.69
N GLU A 542 20.34 -6.31 46.98
CA GLU A 542 20.91 -5.17 46.25
C GLU A 542 19.92 -4.62 45.20
N ILE A 543 19.22 -5.51 44.47
CA ILE A 543 18.14 -5.12 43.56
C ILE A 543 16.96 -4.49 44.30
N ARG A 544 16.54 -5.05 45.45
CA ARG A 544 15.44 -4.53 46.26
C ARG A 544 15.75 -3.12 46.77
N ALA A 545 16.97 -2.88 47.27
CA ALA A 545 17.42 -1.56 47.71
C ALA A 545 17.40 -0.54 46.56
N ILE A 546 17.96 -0.88 45.39
CA ILE A 546 17.97 0.02 44.21
C ILE A 546 16.55 0.30 43.69
N LEU A 547 15.62 -0.66 43.81
CA LEU A 547 14.22 -0.48 43.41
C LEU A 547 13.39 0.34 44.41
N ALA A 548 13.83 0.44 45.66
CA ALA A 548 13.17 1.23 46.70
C ALA A 548 13.59 2.72 46.71
N ASP A 549 14.79 3.04 46.21
CA ASP A 549 15.40 4.39 46.24
C ASP A 549 15.25 5.16 44.91
N ASP A 550 16.20 5.06 43.95
CA ASP A 550 16.04 5.51 42.54
C ASP A 550 15.78 4.31 41.59
N PRO A 551 14.56 3.75 41.55
CA PRO A 551 14.22 2.68 40.62
C PRO A 551 14.48 3.13 39.17
N PRO A 552 15.44 2.51 38.44
CA PRO A 552 15.94 3.08 37.20
C PRO A 552 14.93 2.92 36.06
N VAL A 553 14.01 3.88 35.88
CA VAL A 553 12.88 3.76 34.93
C VAL A 553 13.32 3.82 33.45
N GLY A 554 12.61 3.09 32.58
CA GLY A 554 12.78 3.12 31.13
C GLY A 554 12.23 4.39 30.45
N LYS A 555 12.64 4.64 29.20
CA LYS A 555 12.27 5.83 28.40
C LYS A 555 10.75 6.07 28.20
N GLU A 556 9.91 5.13 28.57
CA GLU A 556 8.46 5.20 28.42
C GLU A 556 7.72 5.43 29.76
N GLY A 557 8.45 5.49 30.87
CA GLY A 557 7.95 5.72 32.23
C GLY A 557 7.20 4.55 32.87
N LEU A 558 6.80 3.53 32.09
CA LEU A 558 5.89 2.47 32.51
C LEU A 558 6.55 1.26 33.19
N ALA A 559 7.87 1.10 33.09
CA ALA A 559 8.59 -0.07 33.57
C ALA A 559 10.07 0.23 33.85
N ILE A 560 10.70 -0.58 34.70
CA ILE A 560 12.11 -0.54 35.06
C ILE A 560 12.99 -0.83 33.84
N ASN A 561 14.02 -0.01 33.66
CA ASN A 561 15.08 -0.20 32.68
C ASN A 561 16.02 -1.32 33.13
N ARG A 562 15.63 -2.56 32.83
CA ARG A 562 16.41 -3.78 33.14
C ARG A 562 17.85 -3.73 32.63
N ALA A 563 18.19 -2.88 31.63
CA ALA A 563 19.57 -2.65 31.20
C ALA A 563 20.37 -1.66 32.08
N ARG A 564 19.73 -0.63 32.67
CA ARG A 564 20.38 0.26 33.67
C ARG A 564 20.53 -0.48 35.01
N LEU A 565 19.50 -1.21 35.44
CA LEU A 565 19.55 -2.04 36.66
C LEU A 565 20.66 -3.10 36.60
N ALA A 566 20.77 -3.83 35.49
CA ALA A 566 21.85 -4.80 35.25
C ALA A 566 23.26 -4.17 35.40
N LYS A 567 23.46 -2.96 34.86
CA LYS A 567 24.74 -2.25 34.98
C LYS A 567 25.05 -1.80 36.41
N LEU A 568 24.04 -1.39 37.18
CA LEU A 568 24.22 -0.99 38.58
C LEU A 568 24.62 -2.18 39.46
N VAL A 569 23.93 -3.31 39.28
CA VAL A 569 24.10 -4.53 40.10
C VAL A 569 25.29 -5.40 39.63
N GLY A 570 25.89 -5.09 38.48
CA GLY A 570 27.03 -5.81 37.92
C GLY A 570 26.71 -7.17 37.28
N ILE A 571 25.43 -7.47 36.98
CA ILE A 571 25.00 -8.77 36.46
C ILE A 571 24.40 -8.69 35.05
N PRO A 572 24.50 -9.73 34.20
CA PRO A 572 23.98 -9.68 32.84
C PRO A 572 22.45 -9.52 32.76
N VAL A 573 21.96 -8.76 31.76
CA VAL A 573 20.51 -8.52 31.53
C VAL A 573 19.70 -9.81 31.35
N SER A 574 20.34 -10.93 31.00
CA SER A 574 19.73 -12.26 30.88
C SER A 574 19.47 -12.96 32.23
N PHE A 575 20.08 -12.51 33.33
CA PHE A 575 19.81 -12.99 34.69
C PHE A 575 18.57 -12.32 35.27
N LEU A 576 18.38 -11.00 35.06
CA LEU A 576 17.18 -10.24 35.45
C LEU A 576 15.86 -10.69 34.77
N ARG A 577 15.91 -11.73 33.93
CA ARG A 577 14.74 -12.37 33.31
C ARG A 577 14.38 -13.72 33.97
N ARG A 578 15.01 -14.05 35.10
CA ARG A 578 14.84 -15.30 35.84
C ARG A 578 14.26 -14.99 37.22
N SER A 579 13.47 -15.90 37.77
CA SER A 579 13.19 -15.92 39.22
C SER A 579 14.53 -16.06 39.98
N PRO A 580 14.73 -15.38 41.13
CA PRO A 580 13.78 -14.49 41.83
C PRO A 580 13.73 -13.05 41.28
N TYR A 581 14.77 -12.62 40.54
CA TYR A 581 14.94 -11.22 40.13
C TYR A 581 13.76 -10.66 39.31
N LEU A 582 13.16 -11.49 38.47
CA LEU A 582 12.01 -11.14 37.64
C LEU A 582 10.81 -10.69 38.49
N GLU A 583 10.53 -11.39 39.59
CA GLU A 583 9.38 -11.13 40.46
C GLU A 583 9.55 -9.83 41.25
N ALA A 584 10.77 -9.55 41.74
CA ALA A 584 11.07 -8.27 42.38
C ALA A 584 10.93 -7.09 41.40
N ILE A 585 11.38 -7.25 40.15
CA ILE A 585 11.22 -6.23 39.10
C ILE A 585 9.75 -6.07 38.70
N GLU A 586 8.97 -7.14 38.61
CA GLU A 586 7.55 -7.06 38.24
C GLU A 586 6.67 -6.54 39.39
N GLY A 587 7.10 -6.71 40.65
CA GLY A 587 6.58 -5.98 41.80
C GLY A 587 6.81 -4.48 41.67
N ALA A 588 8.05 -4.06 41.42
CA ALA A 588 8.39 -2.64 41.23
C ALA A 588 7.73 -2.02 39.98
N ASP A 589 7.63 -2.75 38.86
CA ASP A 589 6.88 -2.34 37.66
C ASP A 589 5.40 -2.05 38.02
N GLN A 590 4.78 -2.89 38.86
CA GLN A 590 3.42 -2.66 39.34
C GLN A 590 3.31 -1.47 40.30
N GLU A 591 4.25 -1.28 41.22
CA GLU A 591 4.20 -0.19 42.20
C GLU A 591 4.45 1.17 41.56
N LEU A 592 5.41 1.25 40.65
CA LEU A 592 5.60 2.37 39.74
C LEU A 592 4.30 2.70 39.00
N TYR A 593 3.63 1.71 38.40
CA TYR A 593 2.35 1.91 37.71
C TYR A 593 1.23 2.37 38.67
N ARG A 594 1.14 1.83 39.89
CA ARG A 594 0.19 2.27 40.93
C ARG A 594 0.44 3.73 41.32
N ALA A 595 1.69 4.13 41.52
CA ALA A 595 2.08 5.50 41.88
C ALA A 595 1.75 6.49 40.75
N LEU A 596 2.16 6.18 39.51
CA LEU A 596 1.88 7.01 38.33
C LEU A 596 0.38 7.17 38.07
N LYS A 597 -0.44 6.17 38.41
CA LYS A 597 -1.91 6.21 38.30
C LYS A 597 -2.58 7.09 39.37
N ARG A 598 -1.89 7.41 40.48
CA ARG A 598 -2.39 8.35 41.51
C ARG A 598 -2.21 9.82 41.08
N ASP A 599 -1.24 10.14 40.23
CA ASP A 599 -1.02 11.50 39.74
C ASP A 599 -2.09 11.91 38.71
N ARG A 600 -2.94 12.89 39.09
CA ARG A 600 -3.96 13.47 38.22
C ARG A 600 -3.38 14.20 37.00
N LEU A 601 -2.09 14.51 36.98
CA LEU A 601 -1.38 15.16 35.87
C LEU A 601 -0.66 14.16 34.94
N ILE A 602 -0.85 12.84 35.09
CA ILE A 602 -0.25 11.81 34.22
C ILE A 602 -1.30 11.11 33.34
N ALA A 603 -1.27 11.38 32.04
CA ALA A 603 -2.14 10.73 31.05
C ALA A 603 -1.53 9.43 30.51
N PHE A 604 -2.36 8.40 30.39
CA PHE A 604 -2.01 7.10 29.80
C PHE A 604 -2.62 6.96 28.40
N ALA A 605 -1.85 7.24 27.35
CA ALA A 605 -2.32 7.25 25.96
C ALA A 605 -1.38 6.52 25.00
N GLY A 606 -1.92 5.78 24.03
CA GLY A 606 -1.14 5.06 23.02
C GLY A 606 -0.02 4.15 23.56
N GLY A 607 -0.19 3.59 24.77
CA GLY A 607 0.85 2.79 25.44
C GLY A 607 2.05 3.60 25.95
N ARG A 608 1.86 4.88 26.27
CA ARG A 608 2.87 5.77 26.88
C ARG A 608 2.26 6.65 27.98
N ILE A 609 3.14 7.15 28.83
CA ILE A 609 2.89 8.22 29.80
C ILE A 609 3.15 9.59 29.19
N PHE A 610 2.27 10.54 29.49
CA PHE A 610 2.44 11.96 29.16
C PHE A 610 2.21 12.81 30.42
N LYS A 611 3.23 13.60 30.81
CA LYS A 611 3.22 14.42 32.04
C LYS A 611 2.69 15.83 31.75
N PHE A 612 1.48 16.12 32.19
CA PHE A 612 0.84 17.45 32.08
C PHE A 612 1.31 18.43 33.17
N GLY A 613 2.01 17.96 34.21
CA GLY A 613 2.55 18.83 35.27
C GLY A 613 3.52 19.92 34.77
N TYR A 614 4.15 19.72 33.61
CA TYR A 614 4.95 20.76 32.95
C TYR A 614 4.13 22.02 32.63
N LEU A 615 2.84 21.90 32.29
CA LEU A 615 1.97 23.05 32.05
C LEU A 615 1.80 23.91 33.32
N VAL A 616 1.72 23.27 34.49
CA VAL A 616 1.62 23.99 35.78
C VAL A 616 2.92 24.75 36.07
N VAL A 617 4.08 24.18 35.73
CA VAL A 617 5.39 24.86 35.81
C VAL A 617 5.48 26.05 34.82
N GLN A 618 4.71 26.03 33.73
CA GLN A 618 4.57 27.16 32.79
C GLN A 618 3.52 28.20 33.21
N GLY A 619 2.93 28.08 34.41
CA GLY A 619 1.90 29.01 34.87
C GLY A 619 0.50 28.76 34.29
N TRP A 620 0.20 27.54 33.82
CA TRP A 620 -1.19 27.15 33.54
C TRP A 620 -1.89 26.70 34.84
N PRO A 621 -3.16 27.11 35.08
CA PRO A 621 -3.91 26.67 36.24
C PRO A 621 -3.97 25.15 36.39
N ARG A 622 -3.76 24.64 37.60
CA ARG A 622 -3.80 23.18 37.88
C ARG A 622 -5.13 22.51 37.46
N PRO A 623 -6.32 23.11 37.61
CA PRO A 623 -7.57 22.55 37.09
C PRO A 623 -7.56 22.41 35.55
N PHE A 624 -7.12 23.44 34.83
CA PHE A 624 -6.98 23.40 33.36
C PHE A 624 -6.02 22.30 32.91
N ALA A 625 -4.87 22.15 33.57
CA ALA A 625 -3.91 21.10 33.25
C ALA A 625 -4.49 19.68 33.45
N ILE A 626 -5.35 19.48 34.47
CA ILE A 626 -6.07 18.21 34.69
C ILE A 626 -7.15 18.00 33.61
N HIS A 627 -7.94 19.01 33.26
CA HIS A 627 -8.99 18.89 32.24
C HIS A 627 -8.39 18.63 30.85
N ALA A 628 -7.26 19.27 30.52
CA ALA A 628 -6.48 19.01 29.31
C ALA A 628 -5.91 17.59 29.28
N LYS A 629 -5.37 17.12 30.42
CA LYS A 629 -4.90 15.74 30.62
C LYS A 629 -6.02 14.73 30.35
N GLU A 630 -7.19 14.93 30.94
CA GLU A 630 -8.33 14.00 30.83
C GLU A 630 -8.92 13.98 29.41
N CYS A 631 -9.04 15.14 28.77
CA CYS A 631 -9.46 15.21 27.36
C CYS A 631 -8.46 14.49 26.44
N PHE A 632 -7.16 14.78 26.59
CA PHE A 632 -6.11 14.14 25.81
C PHE A 632 -6.10 12.62 26.01
N GLU A 633 -6.19 12.15 27.25
CA GLU A 633 -6.27 10.71 27.54
C GLU A 633 -7.51 10.08 26.88
N ARG A 634 -8.70 10.67 27.06
CA ARG A 634 -9.96 10.21 26.44
C ARG A 634 -9.86 10.07 24.92
N VAL A 635 -9.18 11.00 24.24
CA VAL A 635 -9.04 11.01 22.78
C VAL A 635 -7.95 10.04 22.29
N TYR A 636 -6.81 9.96 22.99
CA TYR A 636 -5.62 9.24 22.52
C TYR A 636 -5.38 7.88 23.19
N ARG A 637 -6.20 7.44 24.17
CA ARG A 637 -6.08 6.12 24.83
C ARG A 637 -6.02 4.94 23.85
N LYS A 638 -6.80 4.98 22.76
CA LYS A 638 -6.86 3.94 21.71
C LYS A 638 -6.05 4.28 20.44
N ARG A 639 -5.21 5.32 20.46
CA ARG A 639 -4.48 5.83 19.29
C ARG A 639 -3.06 5.27 19.20
N GLY A 640 -2.41 5.45 18.04
CA GLY A 640 -1.06 4.94 17.81
C GLY A 640 -0.02 5.58 18.74
N LYS A 641 1.00 4.82 19.13
CA LYS A 641 2.07 5.24 20.06
C LYS A 641 2.84 6.50 19.62
N GLU A 642 3.14 6.61 18.32
CA GLU A 642 3.74 7.83 17.75
C GLU A 642 2.68 8.90 17.40
N GLU A 643 1.43 8.52 17.12
CA GLU A 643 0.32 9.46 16.91
C GLU A 643 0.05 10.27 18.19
N ALA A 644 -0.12 9.59 19.33
CA ALA A 644 -0.29 10.22 20.64
C ALA A 644 0.92 11.10 21.00
N LYS A 645 2.16 10.60 20.85
CA LYS A 645 3.38 11.40 21.10
C LYS A 645 3.45 12.66 20.25
N THR A 646 3.11 12.57 18.96
CA THR A 646 3.15 13.73 18.05
C THR A 646 2.10 14.77 18.43
N HIS A 647 0.87 14.34 18.79
CA HIS A 647 -0.19 15.24 19.24
C HIS A 647 0.10 15.82 20.63
N PHE A 648 0.72 15.07 21.55
CA PHE A 648 1.16 15.63 22.84
C PHE A 648 2.21 16.73 22.63
N ALA A 649 3.21 16.49 21.78
CA ALA A 649 4.21 17.50 21.45
C ALA A 649 3.59 18.76 20.83
N GLY A 650 2.65 18.61 19.88
CA GLY A 650 1.93 19.73 19.26
C GLY A 650 0.91 20.43 20.18
N LEU A 651 0.53 19.81 21.30
CA LEU A 651 -0.25 20.43 22.39
C LEU A 651 0.67 21.22 23.33
N THR A 652 1.73 20.59 23.84
CA THR A 652 2.66 21.25 24.76
C THR A 652 3.37 22.42 24.09
N GLU A 653 3.73 22.31 22.80
CA GLU A 653 4.38 23.40 22.06
C GLU A 653 3.46 24.63 21.91
N LEU A 654 2.17 24.42 21.60
CA LEU A 654 1.17 25.49 21.54
C LEU A 654 0.99 26.15 22.92
N LEU A 655 0.79 25.36 23.97
CA LEU A 655 0.57 25.89 25.32
C LEU A 655 1.83 26.54 25.92
N SER A 656 3.02 26.08 25.51
CA SER A 656 4.31 26.73 25.83
C SER A 656 4.42 28.09 25.17
N PHE A 657 4.06 28.18 23.89
CA PHE A 657 4.08 29.45 23.15
C PHE A 657 3.14 30.47 23.78
N ILE A 658 1.89 30.09 24.07
CA ILE A 658 0.90 30.98 24.68
C ILE A 658 1.35 31.43 26.08
N ALA A 659 1.87 30.53 26.91
CA ALA A 659 2.36 30.89 28.24
C ALA A 659 3.62 31.80 28.22
N GLY A 660 4.50 31.62 27.24
CA GLY A 660 5.75 32.38 27.11
C GLY A 660 5.66 33.66 26.28
N LYS A 661 4.52 33.97 25.65
CA LYS A 661 4.35 35.16 24.81
C LYS A 661 3.68 36.31 25.56
N ALA A 662 4.35 37.46 25.56
CA ALA A 662 3.84 38.71 26.12
C ALA A 662 2.83 39.46 25.21
N SER A 663 2.29 38.84 24.15
CA SER A 663 1.27 39.47 23.31
C SER A 663 -0.08 39.54 24.03
N GLN A 664 -0.86 40.59 23.75
CA GLN A 664 -2.07 40.87 24.53
C GLN A 664 -3.07 39.71 24.52
N SER A 665 -3.35 39.12 23.35
CA SER A 665 -4.25 37.99 23.23
C SER A 665 -3.72 36.71 23.89
N CYS A 666 -2.41 36.50 24.01
CA CYS A 666 -1.88 35.39 24.82
C CYS A 666 -2.09 35.62 26.32
N ARG A 667 -1.89 36.86 26.80
CA ARG A 667 -2.14 37.25 28.20
C ARG A 667 -3.62 37.14 28.56
N SER A 668 -4.50 37.81 27.82
CA SER A 668 -5.94 37.81 28.08
C SER A 668 -6.59 36.43 27.91
N LEU A 669 -6.05 35.56 27.06
CA LEU A 669 -6.43 34.15 26.99
C LEU A 669 -6.04 33.38 28.26
N ARG A 670 -4.81 33.57 28.78
CA ARG A 670 -4.35 32.90 30.00
C ARG A 670 -5.12 33.41 31.22
N GLU A 671 -5.21 34.73 31.38
CA GLU A 671 -5.97 35.41 32.43
C GLU A 671 -7.45 35.02 32.39
N GLY A 672 -8.06 34.90 31.20
CA GLY A 672 -9.44 34.43 31.05
C GLY A 672 -9.62 32.98 31.50
N ILE A 673 -8.70 32.08 31.14
CA ILE A 673 -8.74 30.67 31.58
C ILE A 673 -8.46 30.55 33.09
N GLU A 674 -7.61 31.41 33.65
CA GLU A 674 -7.27 31.48 35.07
C GLU A 674 -8.44 32.00 35.92
N ASN A 675 -9.16 33.01 35.43
CA ASN A 675 -10.41 33.51 36.02
C ASN A 675 -11.64 32.64 35.70
N GLY A 676 -11.46 31.47 35.06
CA GLY A 676 -12.54 30.51 34.79
C GLY A 676 -13.57 30.95 33.74
N LEU A 677 -13.24 31.94 32.89
CA LEU A 677 -14.14 32.38 31.82
C LEU A 677 -14.44 31.23 30.84
N GLY A 678 -15.71 31.07 30.47
CA GLY A 678 -16.16 30.02 29.57
C GLY A 678 -15.46 30.12 28.21
N ALA A 679 -14.87 29.01 27.76
CA ALA A 679 -13.95 28.97 26.61
C ALA A 679 -14.47 29.67 25.34
N SER A 680 -15.78 29.65 25.07
CA SER A 680 -16.39 30.35 23.93
C SER A 680 -16.13 31.87 23.92
N SER A 681 -16.05 32.53 25.09
CA SER A 681 -15.80 33.97 25.19
C SER A 681 -14.39 34.38 24.73
N LEU A 682 -13.43 33.46 24.81
CA LEU A 682 -12.02 33.69 24.47
C LEU A 682 -11.67 33.26 23.02
N ALA A 683 -12.67 32.94 22.19
CA ALA A 683 -12.47 32.44 20.82
C ALA A 683 -11.71 33.43 19.92
N LYS A 684 -11.97 34.73 20.09
CA LYS A 684 -11.29 35.80 19.35
C LYS A 684 -9.80 35.86 19.68
N ASP A 685 -9.44 35.98 20.96
CA ASP A 685 -8.05 36.04 21.41
C ASP A 685 -7.29 34.74 21.14
N PHE A 686 -7.95 33.58 21.28
CA PHE A 686 -7.36 32.30 20.90
C PHE A 686 -7.12 32.21 19.38
N THR A 687 -8.03 32.71 18.55
CA THR A 687 -7.82 32.78 17.11
C THR A 687 -6.63 33.69 16.76
N VAL A 688 -6.45 34.84 17.43
CA VAL A 688 -5.27 35.71 17.26
C VAL A 688 -3.99 35.03 17.73
N ALA A 689 -3.93 34.56 18.97
CA ALA A 689 -2.78 33.91 19.58
C ALA A 689 -2.31 32.67 18.78
N THR A 690 -3.24 31.93 18.18
CA THR A 690 -2.90 30.77 17.34
C THR A 690 -2.41 31.15 15.93
N GLN A 691 -2.78 32.32 15.37
CA GLN A 691 -2.09 32.85 14.18
C GLN A 691 -0.66 33.31 14.51
N GLU A 692 -0.44 33.97 15.65
CA GLU A 692 0.93 34.28 16.11
C GLU A 692 1.79 33.01 16.27
N TYR A 693 1.21 31.95 16.82
CA TYR A 693 1.85 30.63 16.91
C TYR A 693 2.19 30.05 15.54
N ARG A 694 1.27 30.16 14.57
CA ARG A 694 1.51 29.74 13.18
C ARG A 694 2.70 30.47 12.58
N ASP A 695 2.81 31.78 12.78
CA ASP A 695 3.92 32.57 12.22
C ASP A 695 5.25 32.29 12.96
N HIS A 696 5.21 32.02 14.28
CA HIS A 696 6.33 31.48 15.03
C HIS A 696 6.83 30.13 14.51
N LEU A 697 5.94 29.18 14.17
CA LEU A 697 6.32 27.94 13.47
C LEU A 697 6.98 28.22 12.11
N GLY A 698 6.61 29.33 11.45
CA GLY A 698 7.26 29.84 10.25
C GLY A 698 8.73 30.20 10.48
N VAL A 699 9.03 30.88 11.59
CA VAL A 699 10.40 31.26 11.98
C VAL A 699 11.23 30.05 12.44
N VAL A 700 10.70 29.24 13.37
CA VAL A 700 11.45 28.16 14.04
C VAL A 700 11.81 27.02 13.09
N HIS A 701 10.93 26.64 12.16
CA HIS A 701 11.17 25.54 11.24
C HIS A 701 11.50 26.03 9.84
N LYS A 702 12.67 25.67 9.30
CA LYS A 702 13.02 25.97 7.90
C LYS A 702 12.29 25.05 6.88
N ASN A 703 11.97 23.82 7.26
CA ASN A 703 11.35 22.84 6.35
C ASN A 703 9.82 22.98 6.29
N LEU A 704 9.29 23.24 5.09
CA LEU A 704 7.86 23.46 4.85
C LEU A 704 6.97 22.25 5.22
N ASN A 705 7.40 21.02 4.92
CA ASN A 705 6.63 19.83 5.27
C ASN A 705 6.58 19.62 6.79
N SER A 706 7.63 20.02 7.51
CA SER A 706 7.64 20.04 8.98
C SER A 706 6.68 21.10 9.54
N ARG A 707 6.73 22.35 9.04
CA ARG A 707 5.75 23.41 9.39
C ARG A 707 4.31 22.93 9.22
N ASN A 708 3.99 22.40 8.04
CA ASN A 708 2.63 21.98 7.70
C ASN A 708 2.20 20.71 8.44
N GLY A 709 3.13 19.81 8.75
CA GLY A 709 2.90 18.67 9.65
C GLY A 709 2.50 19.14 11.05
N LYS A 710 3.25 20.07 11.65
CA LYS A 710 2.90 20.66 12.96
C LYS A 710 1.55 21.38 12.93
N ILE A 711 1.31 22.24 11.93
CA ILE A 711 0.01 22.90 11.74
C ILE A 711 -1.15 21.90 11.66
N ALA A 712 -1.00 20.80 10.93
CA ALA A 712 -2.03 19.77 10.83
C ALA A 712 -2.28 19.05 12.17
N VAL A 713 -1.22 18.77 12.93
CA VAL A 713 -1.28 18.16 14.27
C VAL A 713 -1.92 19.11 15.27
N THR A 714 -1.50 20.36 15.36
CA THR A 714 -2.10 21.37 16.25
C THR A 714 -3.57 21.61 15.90
N ASN A 715 -3.95 21.69 14.62
CA ASN A 715 -5.36 21.73 14.18
C ASN A 715 -6.18 20.48 14.52
N ALA A 716 -5.55 19.34 14.81
CA ALA A 716 -6.23 18.15 15.30
C ALA A 716 -6.37 18.19 16.83
N VAL A 717 -5.28 18.53 17.54
CA VAL A 717 -5.27 18.77 19.00
C VAL A 717 -6.34 19.76 19.41
N ILE A 718 -6.30 20.99 18.85
CA ILE A 718 -7.22 22.07 19.21
C ILE A 718 -8.66 21.61 19.03
N ARG A 719 -9.01 21.09 17.85
CA ARG A 719 -10.36 20.59 17.55
C ARG A 719 -10.87 19.54 18.54
N HIS A 720 -9.98 18.69 19.07
CA HIS A 720 -10.33 17.69 20.08
C HIS A 720 -10.49 18.29 21.49
N LEU A 721 -9.71 19.32 21.85
CA LEU A 721 -9.83 20.03 23.12
C LEU A 721 -11.01 21.02 23.14
N SER A 722 -11.26 21.75 22.05
CA SER A 722 -12.42 22.65 21.93
C SER A 722 -13.75 21.89 21.90
N ALA A 723 -13.79 20.69 21.30
CA ALA A 723 -14.93 19.78 21.40
C ALA A 723 -15.13 19.15 22.80
N ALA A 724 -14.34 19.57 23.78
CA ALA A 724 -14.43 19.21 25.19
C ALA A 724 -14.35 20.45 26.11
N SER A 725 -14.55 21.64 25.53
CA SER A 725 -14.50 22.96 26.19
C SER A 725 -13.20 23.28 26.94
N VAL A 726 -12.09 22.59 26.63
CA VAL A 726 -10.78 22.86 27.27
C VAL A 726 -10.10 24.08 26.65
N LEU A 727 -10.26 24.25 25.35
CA LEU A 727 -9.75 25.39 24.59
C LEU A 727 -10.92 26.07 23.87
N PRO A 728 -10.83 27.37 23.57
CA PRO A 728 -11.84 28.04 22.75
C PRO A 728 -11.98 27.36 21.38
N PRO A 729 -13.15 27.45 20.72
CA PRO A 729 -13.25 27.11 19.31
C PRO A 729 -12.34 28.03 18.47
N LEU A 730 -11.84 27.53 17.34
CA LEU A 730 -11.19 28.37 16.33
C LEU A 730 -12.22 28.79 15.28
N ASP A 731 -12.37 30.10 15.11
CA ASP A 731 -13.15 30.68 14.00
C ASP A 731 -12.48 30.36 12.66
N LEU A 732 -11.14 30.31 12.65
CA LEU A 732 -10.31 29.98 11.50
C LEU A 732 -9.24 28.94 11.88
N PRO A 733 -9.25 27.72 11.29
CA PRO A 733 -8.19 26.74 11.51
C PRO A 733 -6.87 27.24 10.90
N LEU A 734 -5.74 26.85 11.52
CA LEU A 734 -4.41 27.31 11.12
C LEU A 734 -4.09 26.90 9.68
N ILE A 735 -3.89 27.90 8.82
CA ILE A 735 -3.70 27.68 7.38
C ILE A 735 -2.25 27.28 7.14
N GLY A 736 -2.04 26.08 6.58
CA GLY A 736 -0.72 25.61 6.18
C GLY A 736 0.00 26.59 5.25
N PHE A 737 1.30 26.75 5.44
CA PHE A 737 2.16 27.52 4.56
C PHE A 737 2.08 26.95 3.13
N ARG A 738 2.05 27.83 2.13
CA ARG A 738 2.01 27.42 0.73
C ARG A 738 3.28 26.68 0.36
N ASN A 739 3.12 25.68 -0.50
CA ASN A 739 4.23 25.05 -1.20
C ASN A 739 4.29 25.64 -2.59
N ASP A 740 5.20 26.58 -2.81
CA ASP A 740 5.36 27.30 -4.08
C ASP A 740 6.12 26.47 -5.14
N ASN A 741 6.12 25.14 -4.98
CA ASN A 741 6.31 24.19 -6.07
C ASN A 741 5.43 24.59 -7.26
N ARG A 742 6.08 25.02 -8.36
CA ARG A 742 5.47 25.43 -9.63
C ARG A 742 4.84 24.26 -10.42
N THR A 743 4.15 23.34 -9.76
CA THR A 743 3.32 22.34 -10.45
C THR A 743 2.07 23.02 -10.98
N HIS A 744 1.99 23.17 -12.30
CA HIS A 744 0.84 23.76 -13.00
C HIS A 744 -0.49 23.12 -12.54
N LEU A 745 -1.53 23.95 -12.44
CA LEU A 745 -2.85 23.47 -12.01
C LEU A 745 -3.50 22.66 -13.14
N ARG A 746 -3.73 21.37 -12.86
CA ARG A 746 -4.29 20.41 -13.81
C ARG A 746 -5.71 20.80 -14.25
N SER A 747 -6.02 20.64 -15.53
CA SER A 747 -7.38 20.57 -16.05
C SER A 747 -7.95 19.16 -15.88
N ILE A 748 -9.25 18.97 -16.10
CA ILE A 748 -9.90 17.66 -15.91
C ILE A 748 -9.47 16.61 -16.95
N ALA A 749 -8.89 17.00 -18.10
CA ALA A 749 -8.27 16.07 -19.04
C ALA A 749 -6.97 15.45 -18.48
N GLU A 750 -6.21 16.16 -17.63
CA GLU A 750 -4.91 15.73 -17.10
C GLU A 750 -5.01 14.78 -15.88
N VAL A 751 -6.17 14.18 -15.68
CA VAL A 751 -6.51 13.39 -14.50
C VAL A 751 -6.89 11.97 -14.89
N THR A 752 -6.22 11.01 -14.23
CA THR A 752 -6.39 9.57 -14.38
C THR A 752 -6.60 8.89 -13.03
N GLU A 753 -7.06 7.65 -13.01
CA GLU A 753 -7.22 6.85 -11.79
C GLU A 753 -5.90 6.68 -11.02
N SER A 754 -4.77 6.65 -11.74
CA SER A 754 -3.41 6.56 -11.17
C SER A 754 -2.97 7.81 -10.41
N THR A 755 -3.54 8.99 -10.72
CA THR A 755 -3.18 10.29 -10.12
C THR A 755 -3.35 10.32 -8.58
N THR A 756 -4.17 9.42 -8.03
CA THR A 756 -4.40 9.27 -6.59
C THR A 756 -3.31 8.49 -5.84
N GLN A 757 -2.53 7.65 -6.53
CA GLN A 757 -1.67 6.64 -5.90
C GLN A 757 -0.32 7.21 -5.45
N LYS A 758 -0.34 8.09 -4.45
CA LYS A 758 0.83 8.79 -3.89
C LYS A 758 1.91 7.91 -3.23
N ASN A 759 1.85 6.59 -3.42
CA ASN A 759 2.78 5.58 -2.91
C ASN A 759 2.90 4.32 -3.81
N SER A 760 2.23 4.25 -4.98
CA SER A 760 2.64 3.24 -5.97
C SER A 760 3.87 3.77 -6.71
N LYS A 761 4.81 2.87 -7.03
CA LYS A 761 5.87 3.22 -7.98
C LYS A 761 5.23 3.34 -9.36
N PRO A 762 5.53 4.39 -10.16
CA PRO A 762 5.00 4.46 -11.51
C PRO A 762 5.44 3.22 -12.29
N HIS A 763 4.48 2.54 -12.94
CA HIS A 763 4.80 1.55 -13.97
C HIS A 763 5.35 2.34 -15.17
N VAL A 764 6.53 1.93 -15.67
CA VAL A 764 7.24 2.70 -16.69
C VAL A 764 6.88 2.20 -18.09
N ASP A 765 6.97 0.90 -18.33
CA ASP A 765 7.30 0.42 -19.67
C ASP A 765 6.09 0.23 -20.61
N ASP A 766 5.08 -0.57 -20.21
CA ASP A 766 4.11 -1.13 -21.17
C ASP A 766 3.23 -0.11 -21.92
N TYR A 767 2.90 1.05 -21.31
CA TYR A 767 2.18 2.09 -22.06
C TYR A 767 3.11 3.04 -22.85
N LEU A 768 4.37 3.25 -22.43
CA LEU A 768 5.24 4.27 -23.05
C LEU A 768 5.69 3.90 -24.46
N VAL A 769 6.11 2.66 -24.73
CA VAL A 769 6.80 2.32 -26.00
C VAL A 769 5.99 2.70 -27.25
N PHE A 770 4.71 2.29 -27.36
CA PHE A 770 3.89 2.54 -28.56
C PHE A 770 3.33 3.96 -28.65
N ALA A 771 2.87 4.55 -27.53
CA ALA A 771 2.35 5.92 -27.53
C ALA A 771 3.46 6.95 -27.73
N THR A 772 4.64 6.71 -27.15
CA THR A 772 5.85 7.44 -27.52
C THR A 772 6.26 7.10 -28.95
N SER A 773 6.17 5.87 -29.46
CA SER A 773 6.47 5.59 -30.89
C SER A 773 5.66 6.47 -31.84
N MET A 774 4.33 6.57 -31.68
CA MET A 774 3.50 7.40 -32.56
C MET A 774 3.77 8.90 -32.40
N LEU A 775 3.83 9.41 -31.17
CA LEU A 775 4.10 10.84 -30.94
C LEU A 775 5.55 11.24 -31.25
N LYS A 776 6.51 10.32 -31.07
CA LYS A 776 7.92 10.51 -31.36
C LYS A 776 8.21 10.31 -32.85
N GLN A 777 7.52 9.43 -33.57
CA GLN A 777 7.52 9.46 -35.04
C GLN A 777 6.96 10.79 -35.54
N ALA A 778 5.81 11.26 -35.04
CA ALA A 778 5.26 12.58 -35.41
C ALA A 778 6.16 13.77 -34.99
N ALA A 779 7.05 13.60 -34.00
CA ALA A 779 8.03 14.58 -33.56
C ALA A 779 9.44 14.40 -34.16
N GLU A 780 9.80 13.25 -34.71
CA GLU A 780 11.08 12.98 -35.39
C GLU A 780 10.96 13.27 -36.88
N VAL A 781 9.88 12.80 -37.53
CA VAL A 781 9.50 13.16 -38.92
C VAL A 781 9.33 14.67 -39.10
N ARG A 782 9.14 15.42 -38.01
CA ARG A 782 8.98 16.88 -38.03
C ARG A 782 10.00 17.65 -37.17
N GLN A 783 10.86 16.99 -36.39
CA GLN A 783 11.77 17.58 -35.37
C GLN A 783 11.06 18.46 -34.30
N ILE A 784 10.79 17.92 -33.11
CA ILE A 784 10.36 18.64 -31.88
C ILE A 784 11.13 18.04 -30.71
N ASP A 785 11.63 18.89 -29.81
CA ASP A 785 12.24 18.44 -28.54
C ASP A 785 11.20 18.47 -27.41
N ILE A 786 11.17 17.44 -26.55
CA ILE A 786 10.10 17.21 -25.56
C ILE A 786 10.67 16.96 -24.16
N ASN A 787 10.33 17.84 -23.23
CA ASN A 787 10.62 17.66 -21.81
C ASN A 787 9.80 16.51 -21.21
N ALA A 788 10.46 15.37 -20.98
CA ALA A 788 9.85 14.11 -20.52
C ALA A 788 9.08 14.20 -19.17
N LYS A 789 9.25 15.27 -18.38
CA LYS A 789 8.70 15.36 -17.02
C LYS A 789 7.20 15.69 -16.97
N GLU A 790 6.63 16.28 -18.01
CA GLU A 790 5.22 16.68 -18.06
C GLU A 790 4.34 15.69 -18.86
N GLN A 791 4.95 14.86 -19.70
CA GLN A 791 4.29 13.97 -20.66
C GLN A 791 3.50 12.82 -19.99
N GLY A 792 4.01 12.28 -18.88
CA GLY A 792 3.58 10.97 -18.35
C GLY A 792 2.15 10.88 -17.82
N ASP A 793 1.60 11.94 -17.21
CA ASP A 793 0.19 11.93 -16.77
C ASP A 793 -0.78 12.29 -17.91
N PHE A 794 -0.30 13.08 -18.87
CA PHE A 794 -1.09 13.56 -20.00
C PHE A 794 -1.41 12.43 -20.99
N THR A 795 -0.38 11.76 -21.50
CA THR A 795 -0.53 10.67 -22.47
C THR A 795 -1.29 9.47 -21.89
N ARG A 796 -1.23 9.24 -20.56
CA ARG A 796 -2.03 8.22 -19.87
C ARG A 796 -3.53 8.52 -19.79
N ALA A 797 -3.94 9.79 -19.81
CA ALA A 797 -5.35 10.14 -19.92
C ALA A 797 -5.83 9.95 -21.35
N LEU A 798 -5.09 10.51 -22.32
CA LEU A 798 -5.42 10.43 -23.74
C LEU A 798 -5.53 8.97 -24.22
N ARG A 799 -4.62 8.08 -23.77
CA ARG A 799 -4.64 6.63 -24.04
C ARG A 799 -6.01 6.00 -23.75
N LYS A 800 -6.55 6.22 -22.55
CA LYS A 800 -7.76 5.52 -22.09
C LYS A 800 -9.04 6.00 -22.77
N GLU A 801 -9.08 7.26 -23.22
CA GLU A 801 -10.20 7.77 -24.01
C GLU A 801 -10.11 7.34 -25.48
N LEU A 802 -8.89 7.29 -26.06
CA LEU A 802 -8.62 6.75 -27.40
C LEU A 802 -8.95 5.26 -27.54
N GLU A 803 -8.86 4.49 -26.46
CA GLU A 803 -9.29 3.09 -26.40
C GLU A 803 -10.83 2.92 -26.41
N ALA A 804 -11.60 4.02 -26.35
CA ALA A 804 -13.05 4.02 -26.20
C ALA A 804 -13.82 4.77 -27.31
N GLU A 805 -13.14 5.40 -28.27
CA GLU A 805 -13.75 6.14 -29.39
C GLU A 805 -13.05 5.83 -30.72
N ASN A 806 -13.82 5.72 -31.81
CA ASN A 806 -13.27 5.59 -33.17
C ASN A 806 -12.77 6.96 -33.66
N PHE A 807 -11.45 7.11 -33.85
CA PHE A 807 -10.82 8.32 -34.36
C PHE A 807 -10.32 8.16 -35.81
N THR A 808 -10.22 9.27 -36.54
CA THR A 808 -9.71 9.29 -37.92
C THR A 808 -8.26 9.77 -37.98
N ALA A 809 -7.55 9.46 -39.07
CA ALA A 809 -6.20 9.98 -39.30
C ALA A 809 -6.14 11.52 -39.52
N ALA A 810 -7.29 12.19 -39.62
CA ALA A 810 -7.41 13.65 -39.72
C ALA A 810 -7.59 14.35 -38.37
N ASP A 811 -7.91 13.63 -37.29
CA ASP A 811 -8.07 14.19 -35.95
C ASP A 811 -6.72 14.62 -35.36
N ASN A 812 -6.48 15.91 -35.23
CA ASN A 812 -5.27 16.41 -34.57
C ASN A 812 -5.38 16.26 -33.03
N PRO A 813 -4.27 16.17 -32.28
CA PRO A 813 -4.31 15.98 -30.84
C PRO A 813 -5.11 17.05 -30.08
N ALA A 814 -5.07 18.32 -30.51
CA ALA A 814 -5.74 19.42 -29.83
C ALA A 814 -7.28 19.34 -29.96
N SER A 815 -7.81 18.96 -31.12
CA SER A 815 -9.27 18.77 -31.30
C SER A 815 -9.79 17.57 -30.52
N LEU A 816 -9.03 16.47 -30.45
CA LEU A 816 -9.34 15.33 -29.59
C LEU A 816 -9.38 15.72 -28.10
N ILE A 817 -8.42 16.54 -27.64
CA ILE A 817 -8.40 17.04 -26.26
C ILE A 817 -9.60 17.96 -26.00
N LEU A 818 -9.99 18.80 -26.98
CA LEU A 818 -11.20 19.62 -26.89
C LEU A 818 -12.47 18.75 -26.73
N LYS A 819 -12.65 17.71 -27.57
CA LYS A 819 -13.75 16.71 -27.43
C LYS A 819 -13.82 16.12 -26.02
N ILE A 820 -12.68 15.68 -25.46
CA ILE A 820 -12.59 15.12 -24.09
C ILE A 820 -12.94 16.17 -23.03
N LEU A 821 -12.50 17.42 -23.21
CA LEU A 821 -12.85 18.52 -22.30
C LEU A 821 -14.35 18.79 -22.31
N ASP A 822 -14.97 18.89 -23.48
CA ASP A 822 -16.40 19.14 -23.61
C ASP A 822 -17.26 18.02 -23.03
N ARG A 823 -16.99 16.75 -23.38
CA ARG A 823 -17.65 15.58 -22.81
C ARG A 823 -17.57 15.57 -21.27
N ARG A 824 -16.37 15.77 -20.71
CA ARG A 824 -16.17 15.76 -19.25
C ARG A 824 -16.78 17.00 -18.56
N LEU A 825 -16.84 18.16 -19.21
CA LEU A 825 -17.50 19.37 -18.68
C LEU A 825 -19.03 19.23 -18.69
N ASP A 826 -19.60 18.73 -19.79
CA ASP A 826 -21.04 18.54 -19.97
C ASP A 826 -21.62 17.50 -18.99
N LEU A 827 -20.92 16.40 -18.74
CA LEU A 827 -21.30 15.44 -17.69
C LEU A 827 -21.40 16.10 -16.31
N ILE A 828 -20.44 16.96 -15.95
CA ILE A 828 -20.46 17.71 -14.67
C ILE A 828 -21.58 18.76 -14.68
N LYS A 829 -21.82 19.42 -15.82
CA LYS A 829 -22.91 20.39 -16.01
C LYS A 829 -24.28 19.73 -15.79
N LYS A 830 -24.58 18.66 -16.54
CA LYS A 830 -25.83 17.88 -16.45
C LYS A 830 -26.08 17.33 -15.05
N ALA A 831 -25.07 16.75 -14.41
CA ALA A 831 -25.19 16.27 -13.02
C ALA A 831 -25.45 17.42 -12.03
N SER A 832 -24.79 18.57 -12.21
CA SER A 832 -25.02 19.76 -11.37
C SER A 832 -26.46 20.27 -11.53
N ALA A 833 -26.94 20.39 -12.77
CA ALA A 833 -28.29 20.84 -13.09
C ALA A 833 -29.35 19.89 -12.51
N ALA A 834 -29.20 18.57 -12.67
CA ALA A 834 -30.09 17.57 -12.08
C ALA A 834 -30.21 17.71 -10.55
N VAL A 835 -29.09 17.94 -9.85
CA VAL A 835 -29.10 18.22 -8.40
C VAL A 835 -29.81 19.54 -8.06
N VAL A 836 -29.72 20.56 -8.91
CA VAL A 836 -30.48 21.82 -8.73
C VAL A 836 -31.99 21.60 -8.92
N GLN A 837 -32.42 20.81 -9.91
CA GLN A 837 -33.85 20.50 -10.10
C GLN A 837 -34.42 19.68 -8.93
N ILE A 838 -33.66 18.73 -8.37
CA ILE A 838 -34.03 18.03 -7.13
C ILE A 838 -34.16 19.04 -5.96
N GLY A 839 -33.24 20.00 -5.87
CA GLY A 839 -33.30 21.07 -4.87
C GLY A 839 -34.51 22.00 -5.00
N ARG A 840 -34.91 22.30 -6.25
CA ARG A 840 -36.13 23.05 -6.57
C ARG A 840 -37.39 22.29 -6.17
N ALA A 841 -37.48 21.01 -6.52
CA ALA A 841 -38.61 20.15 -6.16
C ALA A 841 -38.75 19.97 -4.64
N ASP A 842 -37.64 19.79 -3.92
CA ASP A 842 -37.62 19.72 -2.46
C ASP A 842 -38.12 21.03 -1.82
N LEU A 843 -37.60 22.18 -2.24
CA LEU A 843 -38.01 23.47 -1.67
C LEU A 843 -39.47 23.82 -2.01
N ALA A 844 -39.95 23.48 -3.21
CA ALA A 844 -41.34 23.65 -3.60
C ALA A 844 -42.28 22.79 -2.76
N LYS A 845 -41.96 21.50 -2.57
CA LYS A 845 -42.71 20.60 -1.68
C LYS A 845 -42.67 21.10 -0.23
N GLY A 846 -41.51 21.57 0.24
CA GLY A 846 -41.37 22.16 1.56
C GLY A 846 -42.20 23.43 1.77
N THR A 847 -42.34 24.27 0.75
CA THR A 847 -43.20 25.47 0.78
C THR A 847 -44.67 25.07 0.96
N ALA A 848 -45.18 24.15 0.13
CA ALA A 848 -46.55 23.63 0.26
C ALA A 848 -46.82 22.93 1.61
N LEU A 849 -45.81 22.26 2.18
CA LEU A 849 -45.90 21.67 3.52
C LEU A 849 -45.86 22.72 4.66
N LEU A 850 -45.19 23.86 4.48
CA LEU A 850 -45.20 24.97 5.44
C LEU A 850 -46.53 25.75 5.42
N GLU A 851 -47.19 25.80 4.25
CA GLU A 851 -48.54 26.35 4.08
C GLU A 851 -49.60 25.42 4.72
N ARG A 852 -49.45 24.10 4.56
CA ARG A 852 -50.32 23.06 5.14
C ARG A 852 -50.09 22.81 6.65
N GLY A 853 -48.98 23.25 7.22
CA GLY A 853 -48.60 22.96 8.60
C GLY A 853 -49.41 23.74 9.64
N GLU A 854 -50.03 23.01 10.58
CA GLU A 854 -50.70 23.58 11.76
C GLU A 854 -49.65 24.19 12.70
N ASN A 855 -49.90 25.40 13.22
CA ASN A 855 -49.07 26.00 14.27
C ASN A 855 -49.45 25.37 15.61
N LEU A 856 -48.46 24.81 16.32
CA LEU A 856 -48.70 24.06 17.56
C LEU A 856 -48.86 24.95 18.81
N GLY A 857 -48.53 26.24 18.75
CA GLY A 857 -48.51 27.12 19.93
C GLY A 857 -47.79 26.48 21.12
N ASP A 858 -48.39 26.59 22.31
CA ASP A 858 -47.89 26.03 23.57
C ASP A 858 -47.99 24.49 23.64
N ASP A 859 -48.77 23.84 22.76
CA ASP A 859 -48.87 22.37 22.74
C ASP A 859 -47.54 21.73 22.31
N PHE A 860 -46.65 22.47 21.63
CA PHE A 860 -45.28 22.02 21.38
C PHE A 860 -44.46 21.89 22.67
N ASP A 861 -44.53 22.88 23.58
CA ASP A 861 -43.81 22.83 24.85
C ASP A 861 -44.37 21.73 25.77
N LYS A 862 -45.70 21.51 25.73
CA LYS A 862 -46.36 20.36 26.37
C LYS A 862 -45.88 19.00 25.83
N ILE A 863 -45.49 18.92 24.56
CA ILE A 863 -44.88 17.73 23.94
C ILE A 863 -43.42 17.53 24.41
N LEU A 864 -42.72 18.59 24.82
CA LEU A 864 -41.36 18.52 25.36
C LEU A 864 -41.36 18.20 26.87
N ASN A 865 -42.18 18.90 27.66
CA ASN A 865 -42.20 18.86 29.12
C ASN A 865 -42.97 17.65 29.68
N ILE A 866 -42.33 16.48 29.67
CA ILE A 866 -42.88 15.21 30.18
C ILE A 866 -43.44 15.32 31.61
N VAL A 867 -42.85 16.17 32.45
CA VAL A 867 -43.18 16.31 33.88
C VAL A 867 -44.52 17.01 34.11
N GLU A 868 -44.87 18.00 33.30
CA GLU A 868 -46.03 18.89 33.56
C GLU A 868 -47.35 18.29 33.07
N VAL A 869 -47.31 17.50 31.99
CA VAL A 869 -48.51 17.10 31.23
C VAL A 869 -48.80 15.60 31.34
N GLY A 870 -47.85 14.80 31.80
CA GLY A 870 -47.99 13.35 31.96
C GLY A 870 -47.94 12.57 30.63
N GLN A 871 -47.67 11.27 30.73
CA GLN A 871 -47.33 10.46 29.55
C GLN A 871 -48.52 10.17 28.62
N THR A 872 -49.75 10.13 29.14
CA THR A 872 -50.96 9.86 28.35
C THR A 872 -51.32 11.04 27.46
N GLU A 873 -51.36 12.26 28.02
CA GLU A 873 -51.67 13.47 27.26
C GLU A 873 -50.56 13.77 26.25
N ARG A 874 -49.30 13.62 26.64
CA ARG A 874 -48.17 13.72 25.71
C ARG A 874 -48.27 12.74 24.53
N LYS A 875 -48.82 11.54 24.73
CA LYS A 875 -49.12 10.60 23.62
C LYS A 875 -50.30 11.07 22.76
N ARG A 876 -51.32 11.70 23.35
CA ARG A 876 -52.47 12.29 22.61
C ARG A 876 -52.00 13.43 21.70
N LEU A 877 -51.26 14.40 22.24
CA LEU A 877 -50.70 15.53 21.49
C LEU A 877 -49.73 15.06 20.40
N LEU A 878 -48.83 14.12 20.71
CA LEU A 878 -47.92 13.54 19.70
C LEU A 878 -48.69 12.88 18.53
N ARG A 879 -49.76 12.12 18.81
CA ARG A 879 -50.56 11.47 17.76
C ARG A 879 -51.41 12.45 16.94
N ARG A 880 -51.91 13.52 17.56
CA ARG A 880 -52.63 14.60 16.84
C ARG A 880 -51.70 15.32 15.86
N TYR A 881 -50.56 15.81 16.35
CA TYR A 881 -49.72 16.71 15.59
C TYR A 881 -48.66 16.02 14.73
N PHE A 882 -48.25 14.81 15.11
CA PHE A 882 -47.23 14.02 14.43
C PHE A 882 -47.71 12.56 14.28
N PRO A 883 -48.78 12.31 13.51
CA PRO A 883 -49.34 10.97 13.35
C PRO A 883 -48.29 9.97 12.82
N ASP A 884 -48.41 8.73 13.29
CA ASP A 884 -47.49 7.63 12.99
C ASP A 884 -48.00 6.72 11.83
N GLY A 885 -49.16 7.03 11.23
CA GLY A 885 -49.72 6.32 10.07
C GLY A 885 -49.23 6.89 8.73
N ASP A 886 -49.12 6.06 7.69
CA ASP A 886 -48.53 6.45 6.42
C ASP A 886 -49.38 7.46 5.62
N ASP A 887 -50.71 7.39 5.69
CA ASP A 887 -51.62 8.31 4.97
C ASP A 887 -51.53 9.75 5.51
N ASP A 888 -51.45 9.92 6.83
CA ASP A 888 -51.33 11.22 7.51
C ASP A 888 -49.88 11.71 7.64
N ARG A 889 -48.90 10.91 7.21
CA ARG A 889 -47.46 11.16 7.40
C ARG A 889 -47.00 12.50 6.85
N GLU A 890 -47.61 12.97 5.76
CA GLU A 890 -47.31 14.30 5.20
C GLU A 890 -47.76 15.45 6.13
N GLN A 891 -48.85 15.29 6.89
CA GLN A 891 -49.27 16.27 7.88
C GLN A 891 -48.29 16.32 9.07
N GLY A 892 -47.80 15.16 9.52
CA GLY A 892 -46.75 15.09 10.54
C GLY A 892 -45.45 15.77 10.10
N ILE A 893 -45.12 15.72 8.81
CA ILE A 893 -44.00 16.47 8.23
C ILE A 893 -44.34 17.97 8.15
N ALA A 894 -45.52 18.34 7.65
CA ALA A 894 -45.96 19.73 7.54
C ALA A 894 -45.88 20.47 8.88
N ASN A 895 -46.48 19.89 9.93
CA ASN A 895 -46.46 20.41 11.29
C ASN A 895 -45.03 20.50 11.86
N LEU A 896 -44.15 19.54 11.55
CA LEU A 896 -42.75 19.57 11.99
C LEU A 896 -41.93 20.66 11.29
N LEU A 897 -42.14 20.86 9.98
CA LEU A 897 -41.50 21.94 9.24
C LEU A 897 -41.98 23.30 9.76
N LYS A 898 -43.28 23.44 10.06
CA LYS A 898 -43.89 24.65 10.64
C LYS A 898 -43.20 25.06 11.94
N VAL A 899 -43.11 24.12 12.90
CA VAL A 899 -42.40 24.32 14.18
C VAL A 899 -40.93 24.74 13.97
N VAL A 900 -40.22 24.18 12.99
CA VAL A 900 -38.81 24.55 12.72
C VAL A 900 -38.68 25.91 12.03
N ALA A 901 -39.64 26.28 11.18
CA ALA A 901 -39.68 27.62 10.58
C ALA A 901 -39.97 28.70 11.63
N GLU A 902 -40.94 28.47 12.51
CA GLU A 902 -41.43 29.46 13.48
C GLU A 902 -40.57 29.60 14.75
N ARG A 903 -40.03 28.49 15.29
CA ARG A 903 -39.28 28.49 16.57
C ARG A 903 -37.76 28.38 16.41
N TYR A 904 -37.25 28.09 15.21
CA TYR A 904 -35.82 27.80 14.98
C TYR A 904 -35.27 28.43 13.69
N ASP A 905 -35.86 29.51 13.19
CA ASP A 905 -35.39 30.26 12.00
C ASP A 905 -35.05 29.34 10.80
N PHE A 906 -35.93 28.39 10.49
CA PHE A 906 -35.76 27.41 9.40
C PHE A 906 -34.54 26.47 9.57
N LEU A 907 -33.90 26.41 10.75
CA LEU A 907 -32.74 25.57 11.06
C LEU A 907 -33.13 24.34 11.89
N TYR A 908 -33.28 23.20 11.23
CA TYR A 908 -33.64 21.92 11.87
C TYR A 908 -32.68 21.51 13.02
N PRO A 909 -33.13 21.39 14.29
CA PRO A 909 -32.21 21.17 15.41
C PRO A 909 -31.33 19.91 15.32
N ALA A 910 -30.13 19.97 15.90
CA ALA A 910 -29.11 18.95 15.83
C ALA A 910 -29.13 18.02 17.04
N SER A 911 -29.14 16.71 16.78
CA SER A 911 -29.28 15.62 17.78
C SER A 911 -28.10 15.41 18.75
N LYS A 912 -27.22 16.41 18.94
CA LYS A 912 -25.95 16.27 19.68
C LYS A 912 -25.49 17.52 20.46
N LEU A 913 -26.37 18.48 20.73
CA LEU A 913 -26.07 19.53 21.70
C LEU A 913 -26.43 19.03 23.10
N ASP A 914 -25.41 18.83 23.94
CA ASP A 914 -25.59 18.39 25.32
C ASP A 914 -26.43 19.41 26.10
N GLY A 915 -27.56 18.98 26.66
CA GLY A 915 -28.41 19.77 27.56
C GLY A 915 -29.79 20.18 27.03
N ARG A 916 -30.05 20.10 25.72
CA ARG A 916 -31.36 20.48 25.13
C ARG A 916 -32.39 19.32 25.16
N PRO A 917 -33.52 19.41 25.90
CA PRO A 917 -34.52 18.34 25.97
C PRO A 917 -35.17 18.03 24.60
N GLU A 918 -35.37 19.05 23.75
CA GLU A 918 -35.93 18.95 22.41
C GLU A 918 -35.05 18.17 21.43
N GLY A 919 -33.74 18.04 21.70
CA GLY A 919 -32.80 17.34 20.82
C GLY A 919 -33.18 15.87 20.57
N GLN A 920 -33.81 15.22 21.55
CA GLN A 920 -34.33 13.85 21.40
C GLN A 920 -35.64 13.79 20.59
N PHE A 921 -36.48 14.83 20.65
CA PHE A 921 -37.72 14.91 19.87
C PHE A 921 -37.38 15.03 18.38
N PHE A 922 -36.56 16.03 18.02
CA PHE A 922 -36.12 16.23 16.64
C PHE A 922 -35.32 15.03 16.12
N GLN A 923 -34.49 14.36 16.94
CA GLN A 923 -33.83 13.13 16.52
C GLN A 923 -34.80 12.00 16.14
N LYS A 924 -35.90 11.82 16.87
CA LYS A 924 -36.89 10.76 16.61
C LYS A 924 -37.71 11.05 15.36
N ARG A 925 -38.35 12.23 15.28
CA ARG A 925 -39.12 12.65 14.10
C ARG A 925 -38.24 12.74 12.84
N ALA A 926 -36.95 13.05 12.97
CA ALA A 926 -35.99 12.93 11.87
C ALA A 926 -35.74 11.48 11.40
N LEU A 927 -35.75 10.47 12.27
CA LEU A 927 -35.57 9.07 11.86
C LEU A 927 -36.81 8.55 11.11
N GLU A 928 -38.00 8.96 11.53
CA GLU A 928 -39.28 8.53 10.95
C GLU A 928 -39.57 9.23 9.60
N TYR A 929 -39.25 10.52 9.49
CA TYR A 929 -39.56 11.35 8.32
C TYR A 929 -38.37 11.55 7.36
N GLY A 930 -37.56 10.51 7.14
CA GLY A 930 -36.56 10.47 6.05
C GLY A 930 -35.23 11.21 6.29
N GLY A 931 -34.97 11.64 7.51
CA GLY A 931 -33.69 12.21 7.95
C GLY A 931 -33.66 13.74 8.01
N ALA A 932 -32.97 14.27 9.03
CA ALA A 932 -32.80 15.72 9.25
C ALA A 932 -32.17 16.48 8.05
N ILE A 933 -31.44 15.79 7.16
CA ILE A 933 -30.91 16.38 5.92
C ILE A 933 -32.04 16.64 4.91
N LYS A 934 -33.02 15.73 4.80
CA LYS A 934 -34.17 15.85 3.89
C LYS A 934 -35.18 16.88 4.42
N LEU A 935 -35.43 16.86 5.73
CA LEU A 935 -36.25 17.88 6.38
C LEU A 935 -35.64 19.28 6.25
N GLN A 936 -34.30 19.42 6.32
CA GLN A 936 -33.64 20.70 6.05
C GLN A 936 -33.72 21.13 4.58
N SER A 937 -33.73 20.20 3.60
CA SER A 937 -33.83 20.56 2.18
C SER A 937 -35.23 21.01 1.75
N TYR A 938 -36.26 20.68 2.54
CA TYR A 938 -37.60 21.27 2.42
C TYR A 938 -37.65 22.73 2.92
N LEU A 939 -36.84 23.09 3.93
CA LEU A 939 -36.81 24.46 4.48
C LEU A 939 -35.92 25.42 3.69
N THR A 940 -34.77 24.94 3.21
CA THR A 940 -33.72 25.79 2.61
C THR A 940 -32.86 25.01 1.60
N PRO A 941 -32.26 25.68 0.59
CA PRO A 941 -31.32 25.05 -0.33
C PRO A 941 -30.20 24.27 0.40
N SER A 942 -30.15 22.96 0.18
CA SER A 942 -29.17 22.11 0.87
C SER A 942 -27.72 22.46 0.46
N PRO A 943 -26.71 22.22 1.32
CA PRO A 943 -25.30 22.44 0.96
C PRO A 943 -24.85 21.70 -0.31
N GLN A 944 -25.56 20.64 -0.73
CA GLN A 944 -25.33 19.96 -2.00
C GLN A 944 -25.85 20.75 -3.19
N VAL A 945 -27.05 21.31 -3.08
CA VAL A 945 -27.66 22.15 -4.12
C VAL A 945 -26.86 23.44 -4.29
N VAL A 946 -26.52 24.13 -3.20
CA VAL A 946 -25.67 25.34 -3.19
C VAL A 946 -24.29 25.05 -3.82
N SER A 947 -23.72 23.87 -3.58
CA SER A 947 -22.49 23.41 -4.26
C SER A 947 -22.67 23.19 -5.76
N SER A 948 -23.83 22.72 -6.21
CA SER A 948 -24.12 22.52 -7.64
C SER A 948 -24.38 23.84 -8.37
N VAL A 949 -25.09 24.80 -7.78
CA VAL A 949 -25.22 26.17 -8.33
C VAL A 949 -23.83 26.81 -8.47
N LEU A 950 -22.98 26.71 -7.44
CA LEU A 950 -21.60 27.19 -7.49
C LEU A 950 -20.77 26.45 -8.56
N THR A 951 -21.04 25.17 -8.81
CA THR A 951 -20.36 24.39 -9.88
C THR A 951 -20.78 24.89 -11.25
N LEU A 952 -22.08 25.11 -11.51
CA LEU A 952 -22.60 25.67 -12.76
C LEU A 952 -22.00 27.07 -13.03
N TYR A 953 -21.96 27.95 -12.02
CA TYR A 953 -21.28 29.25 -12.14
C TYR A 953 -19.80 29.09 -12.52
N LEU A 954 -19.04 28.22 -11.83
CA LEU A 954 -17.61 28.02 -12.10
C LEU A 954 -17.32 27.37 -13.46
N LEU A 955 -18.26 26.60 -14.00
CA LEU A 955 -18.20 26.05 -15.37
C LEU A 955 -18.39 27.17 -16.41
N GLY A 956 -19.44 27.99 -16.29
CA GLY A 956 -19.72 29.07 -17.25
C GLY A 956 -18.68 30.20 -17.21
N SER A 957 -18.28 30.61 -16.00
CA SER A 957 -17.38 31.78 -15.81
C SER A 957 -15.89 31.49 -15.90
N GLY A 958 -15.48 30.23 -15.73
CA GLY A 958 -14.08 29.89 -15.47
C GLY A 958 -13.49 30.55 -14.20
N SER A 959 -14.31 31.11 -13.30
CA SER A 959 -13.86 31.85 -12.11
C SER A 959 -13.00 31.00 -11.17
N ASN A 960 -12.24 31.65 -10.29
CA ASN A 960 -11.59 30.93 -9.20
C ASN A 960 -12.62 30.56 -8.13
N VAL A 961 -12.52 29.36 -7.55
CA VAL A 961 -13.37 28.87 -6.46
C VAL A 961 -13.49 29.89 -5.31
N SER A 962 -12.40 30.58 -4.94
CA SER A 962 -12.44 31.57 -3.85
C SER A 962 -13.10 32.91 -4.22
N VAL A 963 -13.39 33.13 -5.51
CA VAL A 963 -14.17 34.28 -6.01
C VAL A 963 -15.64 33.88 -6.11
N GLY A 964 -15.96 32.78 -6.81
CA GLY A 964 -17.34 32.30 -6.94
C GLY A 964 -18.02 32.06 -5.60
N ARG A 965 -17.31 31.45 -4.63
CA ARG A 965 -17.79 31.24 -3.26
C ARG A 965 -18.07 32.55 -2.48
N LYS A 966 -17.67 33.71 -3.01
CA LYS A 966 -17.79 35.05 -2.41
C LYS A 966 -18.60 36.03 -3.28
N LEU A 967 -19.42 35.53 -4.22
CA LEU A 967 -20.37 36.40 -4.90
C LEU A 967 -21.39 36.96 -3.89
N TYR A 968 -21.67 38.25 -4.02
CA TYR A 968 -22.66 38.95 -3.21
C TYR A 968 -24.08 38.51 -3.59
N PHE A 969 -25.06 38.75 -2.71
CA PHE A 969 -26.46 38.43 -2.99
C PHE A 969 -26.94 39.08 -4.30
N GLU A 970 -26.64 40.36 -4.50
CA GLU A 970 -27.02 41.18 -5.65
C GLU A 970 -26.06 41.05 -6.85
N CYS A 971 -25.26 39.98 -6.92
CA CYS A 971 -24.19 39.83 -7.92
C CYS A 971 -24.63 39.67 -9.39
N ILE A 972 -25.92 39.77 -9.73
CA ILE A 972 -26.41 39.64 -11.11
C ILE A 972 -27.01 40.98 -11.54
N GLU A 973 -26.29 41.64 -12.44
CA GLU A 973 -26.67 42.91 -13.05
C GLU A 973 -27.23 42.68 -14.46
N THR A 974 -28.11 43.58 -14.91
CA THR A 974 -28.44 43.74 -16.33
C THR A 974 -27.22 44.27 -17.10
N THR A 975 -27.25 44.15 -18.43
CA THR A 975 -26.18 44.59 -19.32
C THR A 975 -26.75 44.99 -20.67
N ASP A 976 -26.00 45.78 -21.43
CA ASP A 976 -26.45 46.31 -22.73
C ASP A 976 -26.41 45.25 -23.86
N GLU A 977 -25.75 44.11 -23.62
CA GLU A 977 -25.76 42.93 -24.50
C GLU A 977 -27.10 42.16 -24.37
N PRO A 978 -27.91 42.03 -25.45
CA PRO A 978 -29.20 41.35 -25.36
C PRO A 978 -29.09 39.89 -24.92
N HIS A 979 -30.06 39.45 -24.12
CA HIS A 979 -30.18 38.08 -23.58
C HIS A 979 -29.00 37.61 -22.71
N HIS A 980 -28.20 38.53 -22.17
CA HIS A 980 -27.11 38.25 -21.26
C HIS A 980 -27.36 38.88 -19.88
N SER A 981 -26.79 38.26 -18.85
CA SER A 981 -26.67 38.80 -17.49
C SER A 981 -25.19 38.99 -17.14
N LYS A 982 -24.87 40.09 -16.48
CA LYS A 982 -23.52 40.46 -16.04
C LYS A 982 -23.34 40.10 -14.57
N ILE A 983 -22.52 39.10 -14.27
CA ILE A 983 -22.24 38.67 -12.89
C ILE A 983 -21.02 39.42 -12.35
N THR A 984 -21.17 40.19 -11.27
CA THR A 984 -20.06 40.95 -10.64
C THR A 984 -19.60 40.37 -9.31
N GLY A 985 -18.29 40.53 -9.00
CA GLY A 985 -17.70 40.01 -7.78
C GLY A 985 -16.32 40.59 -7.47
N HIS A 986 -15.90 40.53 -6.20
CA HIS A 986 -14.73 41.26 -5.70
C HIS A 986 -13.57 40.34 -5.29
N LYS A 987 -12.39 40.54 -5.87
CA LYS A 987 -11.20 39.74 -5.59
C LYS A 987 -10.45 40.26 -4.37
N SER A 988 -10.88 39.89 -3.16
CA SER A 988 -10.29 40.38 -1.88
C SER A 988 -8.76 40.29 -1.83
N ARG A 989 -8.15 39.24 -2.40
CA ARG A 989 -6.69 39.02 -2.46
C ARG A 989 -5.92 39.91 -3.45
N ALA A 990 -6.61 40.72 -4.26
CA ALA A 990 -6.01 41.60 -5.27
C ALA A 990 -6.51 43.04 -5.07
N LYS A 991 -6.39 43.55 -3.83
CA LYS A 991 -6.87 44.88 -3.40
C LYS A 991 -8.31 45.16 -3.83
N GLY A 992 -9.18 44.16 -3.76
CA GLY A 992 -10.60 44.28 -4.09
C GLY A 992 -10.95 44.30 -5.58
N LYS A 993 -9.98 44.20 -6.52
CA LYS A 993 -10.24 44.34 -7.98
C LYS A 993 -11.54 43.64 -8.42
N PRO A 994 -12.47 44.35 -9.09
CA PRO A 994 -13.70 43.77 -9.59
C PRO A 994 -13.42 42.73 -10.68
N ILE A 995 -14.33 41.76 -10.75
CA ILE A 995 -14.45 40.73 -11.77
C ILE A 995 -15.90 40.81 -12.26
N PHE A 996 -16.10 40.88 -13.57
CA PHE A 996 -17.43 40.81 -14.20
C PHE A 996 -17.46 39.67 -15.21
N VAL A 997 -18.57 38.95 -15.34
CA VAL A 997 -18.71 37.82 -16.26
C VAL A 997 -20.06 37.90 -16.96
N LEU A 998 -20.04 37.99 -18.28
CA LEU A 998 -21.25 37.94 -19.11
C LEU A 998 -21.60 36.47 -19.37
N LEU A 999 -22.85 36.08 -19.10
CA LEU A 999 -23.41 34.76 -19.40
C LEU A 999 -24.81 34.91 -19.97
N GLU A 1000 -25.20 34.07 -20.93
CA GLU A 1000 -26.57 34.02 -21.45
C GLU A 1000 -27.61 33.82 -20.32
N ASP A 1001 -28.73 34.54 -20.38
CA ASP A 1001 -29.85 34.41 -19.42
C ASP A 1001 -30.46 33.01 -19.39
N ARG A 1002 -30.49 32.34 -20.55
CA ARG A 1002 -30.97 30.96 -20.70
C ARG A 1002 -30.01 29.91 -20.12
N SER A 1003 -28.82 30.30 -19.67
CA SER A 1003 -27.84 29.34 -19.14
C SER A 1003 -28.27 28.76 -17.79
N ASP A 1004 -27.99 27.47 -17.58
CA ASP A 1004 -28.26 26.78 -16.31
C ASP A 1004 -27.61 27.49 -15.11
N ALA A 1005 -26.48 28.18 -15.32
CA ALA A 1005 -25.81 28.96 -14.30
C ALA A 1005 -26.64 30.17 -13.85
N ILE A 1006 -27.12 30.99 -14.80
CA ILE A 1006 -27.96 32.16 -14.48
C ILE A 1006 -29.30 31.71 -13.88
N GLN A 1007 -29.98 30.72 -14.46
CA GLN A 1007 -31.25 30.22 -13.93
C GLN A 1007 -31.12 29.61 -12.53
N ALA A 1008 -30.03 28.89 -12.25
CA ALA A 1008 -29.77 28.32 -10.93
C ALA A 1008 -29.37 29.39 -9.90
N MET A 1009 -28.65 30.44 -10.31
CA MET A 1009 -28.28 31.55 -9.43
C MET A 1009 -29.48 32.47 -9.13
N LYS A 1010 -30.31 32.83 -10.12
CA LYS A 1010 -31.54 33.61 -9.91
C LYS A 1010 -32.52 32.89 -8.95
N TRP A 1011 -32.69 31.57 -9.12
CA TRP A 1011 -33.43 30.75 -8.16
C TRP A 1011 -32.77 30.68 -6.77
N LEU A 1012 -31.44 30.62 -6.69
CA LEU A 1012 -30.74 30.61 -5.40
C LEU A 1012 -30.86 31.96 -4.67
N GLN A 1013 -30.82 33.09 -5.38
CA GLN A 1013 -31.09 34.42 -4.82
C GLN A 1013 -32.49 34.44 -4.17
N GLU A 1014 -33.52 34.01 -4.91
CA GLU A 1014 -34.88 33.92 -4.40
C GLU A 1014 -34.98 33.02 -3.16
N ALA A 1015 -34.46 31.80 -3.24
CA ALA A 1015 -34.52 30.81 -2.17
C ALA A 1015 -33.73 31.21 -0.91
N VAL A 1016 -32.67 32.01 -1.05
CA VAL A 1016 -31.89 32.56 0.07
C VAL A 1016 -32.54 33.83 0.63
N GLY A 1017 -33.15 34.67 -0.22
CA GLY A 1017 -33.86 35.88 0.19
C GLY A 1017 -35.09 35.63 1.07
N ARG A 1018 -35.68 34.43 0.97
CA ARG A 1018 -36.79 33.94 1.82
C ARG A 1018 -36.37 33.53 3.24
N ILE A 1019 -35.08 33.46 3.56
CA ILE A 1019 -34.60 33.00 4.88
C ILE A 1019 -34.64 34.16 5.90
N PRO A 1020 -35.42 34.04 7.01
CA PRO A 1020 -35.46 35.07 8.06
C PRO A 1020 -34.18 35.06 8.91
N GLY A 1021 -34.02 36.07 9.78
CA GLY A 1021 -32.99 36.08 10.83
C GLY A 1021 -31.53 36.19 10.38
N LEU A 1022 -31.23 36.18 9.07
CA LEU A 1022 -29.86 36.27 8.56
C LEU A 1022 -29.15 37.57 9.00
N ASP A 1023 -27.95 37.42 9.59
CA ASP A 1023 -27.11 38.54 9.99
C ASP A 1023 -26.66 39.41 8.78
N SER A 1024 -26.29 40.65 9.05
CA SER A 1024 -26.02 41.65 8.02
C SER A 1024 -24.77 41.39 7.16
N GLU A 1025 -23.87 40.49 7.55
CA GLU A 1025 -22.73 40.06 6.72
C GLU A 1025 -23.06 38.78 5.94
N THR A 1026 -23.76 37.83 6.56
CA THR A 1026 -24.23 36.60 5.90
C THR A 1026 -25.26 36.93 4.81
N LYS A 1027 -26.23 37.81 5.07
CA LYS A 1027 -27.25 38.27 4.11
C LYS A 1027 -26.66 38.91 2.84
N LYS A 1028 -25.43 39.44 2.91
CA LYS A 1028 -24.71 39.99 1.76
C LYS A 1028 -24.16 38.93 0.81
N GLN A 1029 -24.14 37.64 1.15
CA GLN A 1029 -23.56 36.57 0.33
C GLN A 1029 -24.64 35.79 -0.45
N LEU A 1030 -24.33 35.28 -1.64
CA LEU A 1030 -25.23 34.39 -2.38
C LEU A 1030 -25.15 32.93 -1.91
N PHE A 1031 -23.94 32.38 -1.75
CA PHE A 1031 -23.75 30.95 -1.48
C PHE A 1031 -23.83 30.61 0.02
N ILE A 1032 -24.95 30.95 0.63
CA ILE A 1032 -25.28 30.64 2.03
C ILE A 1032 -25.77 29.19 2.13
N CYS A 1033 -25.38 28.48 3.19
CA CYS A 1033 -25.99 27.20 3.55
C CYS A 1033 -25.87 26.94 5.06
N LYS A 1034 -26.62 25.96 5.58
CA LYS A 1034 -26.50 25.52 6.97
C LYS A 1034 -25.09 25.02 7.30
N GLY A 1035 -24.47 25.63 8.30
CA GLY A 1035 -23.15 25.28 8.82
C GLY A 1035 -23.16 24.16 9.87
N ARG A 1036 -22.02 24.04 10.58
CA ARG A 1036 -21.93 23.26 11.82
C ARG A 1036 -22.26 24.17 13.00
N GLY A 1037 -23.14 23.73 13.90
CA GLY A 1037 -23.57 24.51 15.06
C GLY A 1037 -24.75 25.42 14.76
N GLU A 1038 -25.78 24.91 14.07
CA GLU A 1038 -27.11 25.55 13.93
C GLU A 1038 -27.09 27.03 13.52
N THR A 1039 -26.27 27.36 12.53
CA THR A 1039 -26.19 28.71 11.94
C THR A 1039 -26.17 28.61 10.42
N PHE A 1040 -26.79 29.57 9.74
CA PHE A 1040 -26.51 29.81 8.32
C PHE A 1040 -25.16 30.51 8.18
N LYS A 1041 -24.38 30.12 7.16
CA LYS A 1041 -23.12 30.81 6.82
C LYS A 1041 -22.71 30.56 5.38
N LEU A 1042 -21.77 31.35 4.89
CA LEU A 1042 -21.14 31.17 3.59
C LEU A 1042 -20.52 29.76 3.45
N ILE A 1043 -20.89 29.03 2.39
CA ILE A 1043 -20.45 27.64 2.17
C ILE A 1043 -18.93 27.49 2.22
N GLU A 1044 -18.42 26.60 3.06
CA GLU A 1044 -16.98 26.45 3.31
C GLU A 1044 -16.28 25.72 2.14
N GLU A 1045 -15.01 26.07 1.84
CA GLU A 1045 -14.27 25.46 0.71
C GLU A 1045 -14.16 23.92 0.86
N PHE A 1046 -13.97 23.41 2.07
CA PHE A 1046 -13.93 21.96 2.32
C PHE A 1046 -15.30 21.30 2.17
N THR A 1047 -16.39 22.00 2.51
CA THR A 1047 -17.77 21.53 2.34
C THR A 1047 -18.10 21.46 0.86
N PHE A 1048 -17.88 22.54 0.11
CA PHE A 1048 -18.01 22.58 -1.36
C PHE A 1048 -17.18 21.47 -2.03
N ARG A 1049 -15.89 21.32 -1.66
CA ARG A 1049 -15.02 20.26 -2.20
C ARG A 1049 -15.50 18.84 -1.86
N SER A 1050 -16.18 18.65 -0.72
CA SER A 1050 -16.78 17.37 -0.31
C SER A 1050 -18.04 17.05 -1.13
N HIS A 1051 -18.89 18.04 -1.38
CA HIS A 1051 -20.07 17.88 -2.24
C HIS A 1051 -19.69 17.70 -3.72
N PHE A 1052 -18.76 18.48 -4.25
CA PHE A 1052 -18.23 18.28 -5.61
C PHE A 1052 -17.65 16.88 -5.79
N LYS A 1053 -16.89 16.36 -4.82
CA LYS A 1053 -16.40 14.97 -4.87
C LYS A 1053 -17.52 13.93 -4.89
N ARG A 1054 -18.64 14.17 -4.20
CA ARG A 1054 -19.82 13.28 -4.28
C ARG A 1054 -20.52 13.38 -5.63
N LEU A 1055 -20.65 14.59 -6.18
CA LEU A 1055 -21.18 14.81 -7.53
C LEU A 1055 -20.38 14.06 -8.61
N ILE A 1056 -19.05 14.15 -8.55
CA ILE A 1056 -18.15 13.38 -9.42
C ILE A 1056 -18.30 11.87 -9.20
N ALA A 1057 -18.43 11.42 -7.94
CA ALA A 1057 -18.64 10.01 -7.62
C ALA A 1057 -20.00 9.45 -8.10
N SER A 1058 -21.00 10.29 -8.34
CA SER A 1058 -22.28 9.89 -8.96
C SER A 1058 -22.28 9.87 -10.49
N ILE A 1059 -21.21 10.32 -11.16
CA ILE A 1059 -21.07 10.24 -12.62
C ILE A 1059 -20.19 9.02 -12.94
N PRO A 1060 -20.72 7.92 -13.53
CA PRO A 1060 -19.98 6.65 -13.65
C PRO A 1060 -18.60 6.77 -14.34
N GLU A 1061 -18.52 7.58 -15.41
CA GLU A 1061 -17.29 7.84 -16.15
C GLU A 1061 -16.23 8.58 -15.34
N LEU A 1062 -16.65 9.49 -14.44
CA LEU A 1062 -15.75 10.36 -13.67
C LEU A 1062 -15.51 9.85 -12.24
N ALA A 1063 -16.30 8.90 -11.74
CA ALA A 1063 -16.29 8.46 -10.35
C ALA A 1063 -14.95 7.91 -9.84
N LYS A 1064 -14.11 7.38 -10.75
CA LYS A 1064 -12.76 6.88 -10.45
C LYS A 1064 -11.67 7.96 -10.57
N LEU A 1065 -11.99 9.15 -11.09
CA LEU A 1065 -11.05 10.24 -11.32
C LEU A 1065 -10.98 11.16 -10.07
N PRO A 1066 -9.78 11.47 -9.54
CA PRO A 1066 -9.61 12.33 -8.36
C PRO A 1066 -9.80 13.83 -8.65
N LEU A 1067 -10.88 14.20 -9.33
CA LEU A 1067 -11.22 15.57 -9.71
C LEU A 1067 -11.45 16.47 -8.48
N THR A 1068 -11.21 17.78 -8.66
CA THR A 1068 -11.41 18.80 -7.62
C THR A 1068 -11.86 20.12 -8.25
N PRO A 1069 -12.61 20.99 -7.54
CA PRO A 1069 -13.11 22.25 -8.12
C PRO A 1069 -12.02 23.18 -8.66
N ASN A 1070 -10.82 23.15 -8.07
CA ASN A 1070 -9.68 23.94 -8.52
C ASN A 1070 -9.14 23.53 -9.91
N MET A 1071 -9.61 22.41 -10.48
CA MET A 1071 -9.30 21.97 -11.84
C MET A 1071 -10.27 22.56 -12.89
N LEU A 1072 -11.45 23.08 -12.50
CA LEU A 1072 -12.43 23.65 -13.43
C LEU A 1072 -11.85 24.88 -14.15
N ARG A 1073 -11.28 25.84 -13.42
CA ARG A 1073 -10.67 27.03 -14.02
C ARG A 1073 -9.53 26.71 -15.00
N PRO A 1074 -8.50 25.90 -14.66
CA PRO A 1074 -7.53 25.42 -15.63
C PRO A 1074 -8.12 24.65 -16.82
N THR A 1075 -9.35 24.16 -16.71
CA THR A 1075 -10.08 23.50 -17.79
C THR A 1075 -10.74 24.52 -18.72
N ILE A 1076 -11.57 25.43 -18.20
CA ILE A 1076 -12.25 26.45 -19.02
C ILE A 1076 -11.24 27.35 -19.74
N LEU A 1077 -10.15 27.74 -19.06
CA LEU A 1077 -9.10 28.56 -19.66
C LEU A 1077 -8.27 27.81 -20.72
N LEU A 1078 -8.14 26.48 -20.61
CA LEU A 1078 -7.52 25.65 -21.64
C LEU A 1078 -8.48 25.44 -22.81
N LYS A 1079 -9.75 25.12 -22.53
CA LYS A 1079 -10.81 24.96 -23.53
C LYS A 1079 -10.89 26.19 -24.44
N ALA A 1080 -11.08 27.38 -23.86
CA ALA A 1080 -11.19 28.63 -24.62
C ALA A 1080 -9.94 28.98 -25.44
N ALA A 1081 -8.75 28.50 -25.03
CA ALA A 1081 -7.53 28.65 -25.80
C ALA A 1081 -7.44 27.63 -26.96
N LEU A 1082 -8.04 26.44 -26.84
CA LEU A 1082 -8.12 25.43 -27.90
C LEU A 1082 -9.22 25.75 -28.93
N GLU A 1083 -10.37 26.26 -28.47
CA GLU A 1083 -11.43 26.82 -29.35
C GLU A 1083 -10.96 28.05 -30.16
N SER A 1084 -9.85 28.67 -29.73
CA SER A 1084 -9.23 29.80 -30.42
C SER A 1084 -7.94 29.40 -31.16
N ASP A 1085 -7.77 28.14 -31.58
CA ASP A 1085 -6.56 27.62 -32.27
C ASP A 1085 -5.24 27.99 -31.57
N GLY A 1086 -5.19 27.87 -30.24
CA GLY A 1086 -4.01 28.20 -29.42
C GLY A 1086 -3.89 29.68 -29.02
N ARG A 1087 -4.74 30.57 -29.56
CA ARG A 1087 -4.70 32.02 -29.31
C ARG A 1087 -5.16 32.33 -27.89
N THR A 1088 -4.25 32.84 -27.06
CA THR A 1088 -4.50 33.01 -25.62
C THR A 1088 -5.26 34.28 -25.23
N ARG A 1089 -5.77 35.08 -26.17
CA ARG A 1089 -6.45 36.36 -25.85
C ARG A 1089 -7.82 36.11 -25.21
N LEU A 1090 -8.64 35.21 -25.76
CA LEU A 1090 -9.96 34.86 -25.21
C LEU A 1090 -9.83 34.24 -23.81
N SER A 1091 -8.93 33.27 -23.66
CA SER A 1091 -8.64 32.66 -22.37
C SER A 1091 -8.11 33.68 -21.34
N MET A 1092 -7.37 34.71 -21.75
CA MET A 1092 -6.89 35.76 -20.83
C MET A 1092 -8.02 36.71 -20.41
N ALA A 1093 -8.96 37.00 -21.33
CA ALA A 1093 -10.14 37.82 -21.07
C ALA A 1093 -11.10 37.14 -20.07
N ILE A 1094 -11.48 35.87 -20.31
CA ILE A 1094 -12.21 35.02 -19.33
C ILE A 1094 -11.41 34.90 -18.02
N GLY A 1095 -10.08 34.89 -18.15
CA GLY A 1095 -9.15 34.83 -17.05
C GLY A 1095 -9.18 36.04 -16.10
N GLN A 1096 -9.14 37.26 -16.62
CA GLN A 1096 -9.00 38.51 -15.84
C GLN A 1096 -7.78 38.51 -14.90
N HIS A 1097 -6.63 38.04 -15.41
CA HIS A 1097 -5.35 38.01 -14.71
C HIS A 1097 -4.18 38.30 -15.65
N GLY A 1098 -3.06 38.77 -15.08
CA GLY A 1098 -1.85 39.08 -15.82
C GLY A 1098 -1.17 37.84 -16.41
N ARG A 1099 -0.27 38.09 -17.38
CA ARG A 1099 0.36 37.11 -18.27
C ARG A 1099 0.97 35.91 -17.55
N ASP A 1100 1.79 36.11 -16.52
CA ASP A 1100 2.50 35.04 -15.81
C ASP A 1100 1.54 34.05 -15.14
N VAL A 1101 0.44 34.57 -14.60
CA VAL A 1101 -0.63 33.74 -14.02
C VAL A 1101 -1.39 33.00 -15.11
N HIS A 1102 -1.42 33.53 -16.34
CA HIS A 1102 -2.15 32.98 -17.48
C HIS A 1102 -1.40 31.82 -18.14
N GLU A 1103 -0.10 32.02 -18.40
CA GLU A 1103 0.82 30.97 -18.83
C GLU A 1103 0.83 29.82 -17.82
N GLY A 1104 0.68 30.11 -16.52
CA GLY A 1104 0.45 29.12 -15.46
C GLY A 1104 -0.74 28.17 -15.64
N TYR A 1105 -1.79 28.56 -16.40
CA TYR A 1105 -2.96 27.72 -16.68
C TYR A 1105 -2.95 27.07 -18.08
N ILE A 1106 -2.39 27.75 -19.09
CA ILE A 1106 -2.54 27.37 -20.51
C ILE A 1106 -1.28 26.77 -21.14
N ASN A 1107 -0.09 26.94 -20.54
CA ASN A 1107 1.18 26.48 -21.11
C ASN A 1107 1.36 24.96 -20.98
N LYS A 1108 0.48 24.22 -21.66
CA LYS A 1108 0.28 22.78 -21.58
C LYS A 1108 0.49 22.15 -22.95
N TYR A 1109 0.72 20.83 -22.97
CA TYR A 1109 1.10 20.08 -24.16
C TYR A 1109 0.32 20.43 -25.45
N PRO A 1110 -1.03 20.47 -25.50
CA PRO A 1110 -1.74 20.81 -26.74
C PRO A 1110 -1.51 22.25 -27.23
N ILE A 1111 -1.37 23.23 -26.33
CA ILE A 1111 -1.10 24.62 -26.72
C ILE A 1111 0.35 24.79 -27.19
N ARG A 1112 1.29 24.00 -26.65
CA ARG A 1112 2.65 23.91 -27.21
C ARG A 1112 2.62 23.25 -28.59
N PHE A 1113 2.01 22.07 -28.71
CA PHE A 1113 1.88 21.35 -29.99
C PHE A 1113 1.29 22.22 -31.12
N LEU A 1114 0.27 23.03 -30.85
CA LEU A 1114 -0.27 23.98 -31.83
C LEU A 1114 0.80 25.01 -32.24
N ARG A 1115 1.42 25.70 -31.29
CA ARG A 1115 2.49 26.69 -31.55
C ARG A 1115 3.69 26.10 -32.27
N ASP A 1116 4.15 24.92 -31.84
CA ASP A 1116 5.28 24.23 -32.46
C ASP A 1116 4.92 23.77 -33.89
N THR A 1117 3.64 23.54 -34.18
CA THR A 1117 3.15 23.27 -35.54
C THR A 1117 3.05 24.55 -36.37
N GLU A 1118 2.56 25.67 -35.82
CA GLU A 1118 2.57 26.99 -36.46
C GLU A 1118 4.00 27.44 -36.81
N ILE A 1119 4.94 27.35 -35.86
CA ILE A 1119 6.35 27.69 -36.03
C ILE A 1119 6.97 26.85 -37.15
N ARG A 1120 6.71 25.54 -37.21
CA ARG A 1120 7.22 24.69 -38.28
C ARG A 1120 6.58 24.99 -39.64
N HIS A 1121 5.27 25.24 -39.70
CA HIS A 1121 4.63 25.62 -40.96
C HIS A 1121 5.25 26.92 -41.49
N PHE A 1122 5.48 27.91 -40.62
CA PHE A 1122 6.21 29.13 -40.97
C PHE A 1122 7.65 28.85 -41.42
N MET A 1123 8.44 28.07 -40.67
CA MET A 1123 9.81 27.72 -41.06
C MET A 1123 9.88 26.97 -42.40
N HIS A 1124 8.93 26.08 -42.67
CA HIS A 1124 8.87 25.31 -43.91
C HIS A 1124 8.44 26.15 -45.12
N PHE A 1125 7.54 27.11 -44.91
CA PHE A 1125 7.20 28.11 -45.93
C PHE A 1125 8.39 29.04 -46.18
N LEU A 1126 9.09 29.51 -45.14
CA LEU A 1126 10.28 30.36 -45.27
C LEU A 1126 11.44 29.63 -45.97
N GLU A 1127 11.71 28.38 -45.60
CA GLU A 1127 12.65 27.46 -46.30
C GLU A 1127 12.29 27.39 -47.80
N THR A 1128 11.03 27.12 -48.11
CA THR A 1128 10.54 27.02 -49.50
C THR A 1128 10.70 28.34 -50.25
N VAL A 1129 10.39 29.49 -49.64
CA VAL A 1129 10.60 30.82 -50.26
C VAL A 1129 12.09 31.04 -50.56
N VAL A 1130 12.96 30.90 -49.56
CA VAL A 1130 14.40 31.16 -49.68
C VAL A 1130 15.04 30.28 -50.75
N ILE A 1131 14.63 29.01 -50.82
CA ILE A 1131 15.24 28.01 -51.70
C ILE A 1131 14.61 27.98 -53.10
N SER A 1132 13.39 28.51 -53.30
CA SER A 1132 12.70 28.51 -54.60
C SER A 1132 13.42 29.25 -55.73
N GLY A 1133 14.32 30.18 -55.39
CA GLY A 1133 15.16 30.91 -56.36
C GLY A 1133 16.46 30.20 -56.75
N VAL A 1134 16.82 29.07 -56.12
CA VAL A 1134 18.09 28.37 -56.34
C VAL A 1134 17.92 27.27 -57.40
N GLU A 1135 18.80 27.26 -58.41
CA GLU A 1135 18.78 26.23 -59.45
C GLU A 1135 19.16 24.85 -58.88
N GLU A 1136 18.48 23.80 -59.35
CA GLU A 1136 18.57 22.43 -58.82
C GLU A 1136 18.30 22.25 -57.30
N ALA A 1137 17.75 23.27 -56.62
CA ALA A 1137 17.35 23.28 -55.21
C ALA A 1137 16.72 21.98 -54.67
N HIS A 1138 15.83 21.39 -55.47
CA HIS A 1138 15.11 20.17 -55.11
C HIS A 1138 16.06 18.97 -54.90
N LYS A 1139 17.13 18.85 -55.70
CA LYS A 1139 18.18 17.84 -55.51
C LYS A 1139 18.94 18.04 -54.21
N PHE A 1140 19.30 19.28 -53.88
CA PHE A 1140 19.98 19.63 -52.62
C PHE A 1140 19.17 19.28 -51.38
N LEU A 1141 17.84 19.39 -51.45
CA LEU A 1141 16.93 18.99 -50.37
C LEU A 1141 16.55 17.50 -50.38
N GLY A 1142 16.94 16.72 -51.40
CA GLY A 1142 16.51 15.33 -51.57
C GLY A 1142 15.00 15.19 -51.86
N VAL A 1143 14.40 16.18 -52.52
CA VAL A 1143 12.97 16.26 -52.82
C VAL A 1143 12.77 16.21 -54.34
N ASP A 1144 11.72 15.54 -54.81
CA ASP A 1144 11.37 15.54 -56.23
C ASP A 1144 10.79 16.89 -56.69
N ALA A 1145 10.89 17.18 -58.00
CA ALA A 1145 10.48 18.46 -58.56
C ALA A 1145 8.98 18.76 -58.36
N ASP A 1146 8.11 17.75 -58.42
CA ASP A 1146 6.66 17.92 -58.25
C ASP A 1146 6.27 18.16 -56.80
N SER A 1147 6.95 17.54 -55.84
CA SER A 1147 6.84 17.86 -54.42
C SER A 1147 7.33 19.26 -54.11
N MET A 1148 8.43 19.72 -54.73
CA MET A 1148 8.87 21.11 -54.59
C MET A 1148 7.87 22.09 -55.21
N GLY A 1149 7.35 21.79 -56.41
CA GLY A 1149 6.29 22.57 -57.06
C GLY A 1149 5.03 22.70 -56.20
N ARG A 1150 4.59 21.61 -55.54
CA ARG A 1150 3.47 21.63 -54.59
C ARG A 1150 3.75 22.43 -53.32
N ARG A 1151 4.99 22.43 -52.80
CA ARG A 1151 5.39 23.32 -51.69
C ARG A 1151 5.31 24.79 -52.10
N VAL A 1152 5.86 25.13 -53.26
CA VAL A 1152 5.79 26.48 -53.85
C VAL A 1152 4.33 26.91 -54.03
N GLU A 1153 3.47 26.08 -54.60
CA GLU A 1153 2.04 26.39 -54.77
C GLU A 1153 1.29 26.57 -53.43
N ALA A 1154 1.66 25.82 -52.39
CA ALA A 1154 1.12 26.00 -51.04
C ALA A 1154 1.55 27.34 -50.42
N VAL A 1155 2.82 27.71 -50.59
CA VAL A 1155 3.36 29.02 -50.16
C VAL A 1155 2.68 30.18 -50.90
N MET A 1156 2.49 30.08 -52.22
CA MET A 1156 1.78 31.09 -53.03
C MET A 1156 0.37 31.39 -52.49
N LYS A 1157 -0.33 30.39 -51.92
CA LYS A 1157 -1.66 30.56 -51.32
C LYS A 1157 -1.65 31.33 -49.99
N THR A 1158 -0.49 31.49 -49.35
CA THR A 1158 -0.32 32.26 -48.11
C THR A 1158 0.09 33.72 -48.33
N GLY A 1159 0.55 34.08 -49.54
CA GLY A 1159 1.14 35.40 -49.81
C GLY A 1159 2.53 35.62 -49.18
N LEU A 1160 3.12 34.59 -48.56
CA LEU A 1160 4.46 34.66 -48.00
C LEU A 1160 5.51 34.47 -49.11
N GLY A 1161 6.39 35.45 -49.29
CA GLY A 1161 7.37 35.44 -50.38
C GLY A 1161 6.79 35.88 -51.73
N THR A 1162 7.67 36.24 -52.65
CA THR A 1162 7.38 37.04 -53.86
C THR A 1162 6.75 36.28 -55.03
N LEU A 1163 6.22 35.09 -54.75
CA LEU A 1163 5.70 34.13 -55.72
C LEU A 1163 4.28 34.54 -56.16
N CYS A 1164 4.15 35.59 -56.96
CA CYS A 1164 2.84 36.05 -57.44
C CYS A 1164 2.15 35.00 -58.33
N ARG A 1165 0.82 34.84 -58.15
CA ARG A 1165 0.00 33.84 -58.87
C ARG A 1165 -0.19 34.15 -60.37
N ASN A 1166 0.03 35.38 -60.80
CA ASN A 1166 -0.21 35.80 -62.19
C ASN A 1166 1.06 35.73 -63.05
N ARG A 1167 1.09 34.82 -64.04
CA ARG A 1167 2.22 34.61 -64.97
C ARG A 1167 2.55 35.80 -65.88
N ASN A 1168 1.66 36.79 -65.96
CA ASN A 1168 1.85 38.00 -66.77
C ASN A 1168 2.00 39.25 -65.88
N GLY A 1169 2.28 39.06 -64.58
CA GLY A 1169 2.12 40.10 -63.57
C GLY A 1169 3.21 41.17 -63.48
N ARG A 1170 4.37 40.99 -64.14
CA ARG A 1170 5.51 41.93 -64.06
C ARG A 1170 6.11 42.19 -65.46
N PRO A 1171 6.31 43.47 -65.86
CA PRO A 1171 6.92 43.82 -67.15
C PRO A 1171 8.25 43.09 -67.40
N GLY A 1172 8.47 42.63 -68.63
CA GLY A 1172 9.71 41.94 -69.03
C GLY A 1172 9.86 40.49 -68.56
N SER A 1173 8.82 39.87 -67.98
CA SER A 1173 8.85 38.47 -67.49
C SER A 1173 7.68 37.60 -67.99
N GLU A 1174 7.14 37.95 -69.15
CA GLU A 1174 5.93 37.39 -69.75
C GLU A 1174 5.92 35.85 -69.83
N GLY A 1175 4.84 35.24 -69.33
CA GLY A 1175 4.64 33.79 -69.34
C GLY A 1175 5.40 33.00 -68.26
N SER A 1176 6.36 33.63 -67.57
CA SER A 1176 7.17 32.98 -66.53
C SER A 1176 6.58 33.16 -65.12
N ALA A 1177 6.93 32.27 -64.19
CA ALA A 1177 6.62 32.47 -62.77
C ALA A 1177 7.61 33.46 -62.15
N CYS A 1178 7.14 34.43 -61.36
CA CYS A 1178 8.03 35.40 -60.71
C CYS A 1178 8.97 34.69 -59.70
N LYS A 1179 10.27 34.67 -60.02
CA LYS A 1179 11.33 34.05 -59.20
C LYS A 1179 12.05 35.01 -58.25
N SER A 1180 11.78 36.32 -58.34
CA SER A 1180 12.68 37.34 -57.78
C SER A 1180 12.19 37.88 -56.43
N MET A 1181 13.11 38.06 -55.47
CA MET A 1181 12.82 38.51 -54.09
C MET A 1181 12.54 40.03 -53.96
N ASP A 1182 12.67 40.78 -55.06
CA ASP A 1182 12.47 42.22 -55.16
C ASP A 1182 11.02 42.61 -55.55
N CYS A 1183 10.08 41.67 -55.56
CA CYS A 1183 8.69 41.90 -56.00
C CYS A 1183 7.86 42.86 -55.09
N TRP A 1184 8.49 43.48 -54.09
CA TRP A 1184 8.01 44.68 -53.40
C TRP A 1184 8.18 45.96 -54.24
N ASN A 1185 9.05 45.94 -55.25
CA ASN A 1185 9.37 47.04 -56.14
C ASN A 1185 8.56 46.93 -57.45
N ASP A 1186 7.77 47.96 -57.78
CA ASP A 1186 7.00 48.10 -59.02
C ASP A 1186 6.32 46.82 -59.55
N CYS A 1187 5.72 46.03 -58.66
CA CYS A 1187 4.86 44.90 -59.04
C CYS A 1187 3.37 45.30 -58.99
N PRO A 1188 2.68 45.40 -60.15
CA PRO A 1188 1.24 45.72 -60.22
C PRO A 1188 0.31 44.67 -59.58
N GLN A 1189 0.85 43.59 -59.00
CA GLN A 1189 0.12 42.44 -58.46
C GLN A 1189 0.48 42.14 -57.01
N LEU A 1190 1.18 43.05 -56.31
CA LEU A 1190 1.52 42.93 -54.88
C LEU A 1190 0.30 43.23 -54.00
N ILE A 1191 -0.60 42.24 -53.88
CA ILE A 1191 -1.78 42.35 -53.01
C ILE A 1191 -1.44 41.81 -51.62
N LEU A 1192 -1.12 42.70 -50.68
CA LEU A 1192 -1.03 42.34 -49.27
C LEU A 1192 -2.44 42.22 -48.66
N ILE A 1193 -2.87 41.00 -48.37
CA ILE A 1193 -4.10 40.77 -47.61
C ILE A 1193 -3.78 41.01 -46.13
N ALA A 1194 -4.45 41.98 -45.50
CA ALA A 1194 -4.19 42.36 -44.11
C ALA A 1194 -4.76 41.37 -43.07
N LYS A 1195 -4.53 40.05 -43.25
CA LYS A 1195 -4.86 39.05 -42.24
C LYS A 1195 -3.97 39.25 -41.02
N LYS A 1196 -4.55 39.13 -39.83
CA LYS A 1196 -3.91 39.39 -38.54
C LYS A 1196 -2.65 38.57 -38.30
N GLU A 1197 -2.60 37.39 -38.90
CA GLU A 1197 -1.52 36.40 -38.86
C GLU A 1197 -0.37 36.82 -39.78
N GLU A 1198 -0.68 37.21 -41.01
CA GLU A 1198 0.27 37.74 -42.00
C GLU A 1198 0.91 39.05 -41.50
N ILE A 1199 0.13 39.98 -40.96
CA ILE A 1199 0.65 41.22 -40.36
C ILE A 1199 1.55 40.96 -39.13
N ALA A 1200 1.22 39.97 -38.30
CA ALA A 1200 2.05 39.63 -37.14
C ALA A 1200 3.43 39.09 -37.56
N ILE A 1201 3.51 38.34 -38.66
CA ILE A 1201 4.78 37.88 -39.25
C ILE A 1201 5.61 39.07 -39.74
N LEU A 1202 5.00 40.03 -40.44
CA LEU A 1202 5.69 41.24 -40.90
C LEU A 1202 6.27 42.05 -39.72
N GLN A 1203 5.51 42.24 -38.63
CA GLN A 1203 6.01 42.94 -37.44
C GLN A 1203 7.20 42.23 -36.77
N VAL A 1204 7.21 40.90 -36.73
CA VAL A 1204 8.38 40.13 -36.25
C VAL A 1204 9.57 40.30 -37.19
N TRP A 1205 9.34 40.35 -38.50
CA TRP A 1205 10.39 40.57 -39.50
C TRP A 1205 11.00 41.97 -39.39
N GLN A 1206 10.18 43.03 -39.33
CA GLN A 1206 10.58 44.42 -39.09
C GLN A 1206 11.46 44.56 -37.84
N HIS A 1207 11.04 43.95 -36.72
CA HIS A 1207 11.81 43.99 -35.48
C HIS A 1207 13.13 43.21 -35.61
N SER A 1208 13.14 42.08 -36.31
CA SER A 1208 14.35 41.28 -36.55
C SER A 1208 15.36 42.04 -37.42
N LEU A 1209 14.90 42.75 -38.46
CA LEU A 1209 15.75 43.59 -39.31
C LEU A 1209 16.38 44.73 -38.50
N ARG A 1210 15.59 45.52 -37.76
CA ARG A 1210 16.10 46.61 -36.90
C ARG A 1210 17.06 46.15 -35.79
N LEU A 1211 16.95 44.89 -35.33
CA LEU A 1211 17.88 44.32 -34.36
C LEU A 1211 19.26 43.98 -34.95
N VAL A 1212 19.35 43.70 -36.26
CA VAL A 1212 20.59 43.30 -36.93
C VAL A 1212 21.18 44.39 -37.84
N GLU A 1213 20.41 45.43 -38.16
CA GLU A 1213 20.73 46.60 -38.98
C GLU A 1213 22.16 47.13 -38.76
N GLY A 1214 22.51 47.54 -37.54
CA GLY A 1214 23.84 48.08 -37.22
C GLY A 1214 25.02 47.11 -37.36
N ALA A 1215 24.75 45.80 -37.43
CA ALA A 1215 25.76 44.79 -37.77
C ALA A 1215 25.83 44.56 -39.29
N TRP A 1216 24.69 44.47 -39.98
CA TRP A 1216 24.65 44.23 -41.43
C TRP A 1216 25.12 45.44 -42.25
N ILE A 1217 24.82 46.67 -41.84
CA ILE A 1217 25.40 47.89 -42.45
C ILE A 1217 26.93 47.87 -42.36
N ARG A 1218 27.49 47.39 -41.25
CA ARG A 1218 28.93 47.33 -41.03
C ARG A 1218 29.60 46.17 -41.78
N ASP A 1219 28.97 44.99 -41.78
CA ASP A 1219 29.61 43.75 -42.20
C ASP A 1219 29.24 43.32 -43.64
N GLN A 1220 28.08 43.72 -44.17
CA GLN A 1220 27.62 43.46 -45.55
C GLN A 1220 26.75 44.62 -46.10
N PRO A 1221 27.26 45.87 -46.20
CA PRO A 1221 26.48 47.05 -46.58
C PRO A 1221 25.71 46.90 -47.89
N GLU A 1222 26.37 46.46 -48.97
CA GLU A 1222 25.76 46.26 -50.30
C GLU A 1222 24.52 45.35 -50.25
N ARG A 1223 24.56 44.32 -49.39
CA ARG A 1223 23.46 43.36 -49.22
C ARG A 1223 22.40 43.86 -48.25
N TRP A 1224 22.76 44.70 -47.29
CA TRP A 1224 21.79 45.45 -46.49
C TRP A 1224 20.97 46.38 -47.40
N GLU A 1225 21.64 47.23 -48.18
CA GLU A 1225 20.98 48.19 -49.07
C GLU A 1225 20.21 47.51 -50.21
N GLY A 1226 20.79 46.51 -50.87
CA GLY A 1226 20.18 45.85 -52.02
C GLY A 1226 19.08 44.84 -51.70
N VAL A 1227 18.96 44.37 -50.45
CA VAL A 1227 18.00 43.31 -50.08
C VAL A 1227 17.19 43.63 -48.83
N TRP A 1228 17.83 44.01 -47.72
CA TRP A 1228 17.17 44.04 -46.40
C TRP A 1228 16.52 45.37 -46.05
N LEU A 1229 17.18 46.49 -46.37
CA LEU A 1229 16.64 47.84 -46.18
C LEU A 1229 15.30 48.05 -46.91
N PRO A 1230 15.11 47.60 -48.18
CA PRO A 1230 13.82 47.73 -48.84
C PRO A 1230 12.71 46.88 -48.21
N TRP A 1231 13.04 45.70 -47.67
CA TRP A 1231 12.07 44.90 -46.89
C TRP A 1231 11.68 45.59 -45.58
N LEU A 1232 12.60 46.29 -44.92
CA LEU A 1232 12.29 47.12 -43.75
C LEU A 1232 11.39 48.30 -44.15
N CYS A 1233 11.74 49.05 -45.20
CA CYS A 1233 10.91 50.14 -45.72
C CYS A 1233 9.52 49.69 -46.17
N PHE A 1234 9.39 48.51 -46.78
CA PHE A 1234 8.11 47.94 -47.17
C PHE A 1234 7.22 47.65 -45.95
N VAL A 1235 7.75 47.01 -44.90
CA VAL A 1235 6.95 46.75 -43.70
C VAL A 1235 6.61 48.03 -42.95
N ASP A 1236 7.51 49.02 -42.92
CA ASP A 1236 7.23 50.34 -42.35
C ASP A 1236 6.11 51.06 -43.12
N ALA A 1237 6.10 50.99 -44.46
CA ALA A 1237 5.03 51.52 -45.29
C ALA A 1237 3.69 50.79 -45.05
N VAL A 1238 3.71 49.46 -44.88
CA VAL A 1238 2.52 48.67 -44.51
C VAL A 1238 2.00 49.07 -43.13
N GLU A 1239 2.87 49.22 -42.13
CA GLU A 1239 2.48 49.67 -40.79
C GLU A 1239 1.87 51.08 -40.82
N VAL A 1240 2.49 52.03 -41.53
CA VAL A 1240 1.97 53.39 -41.71
C VAL A 1240 0.61 53.36 -42.42
N LYS A 1241 0.44 52.56 -43.49
CA LYS A 1241 -0.84 52.44 -44.19
C LYS A 1241 -1.93 51.83 -43.32
N MET A 1242 -1.64 50.79 -42.54
CA MET A 1242 -2.61 50.25 -41.58
C MET A 1242 -3.00 51.28 -40.52
N ARG A 1243 -2.02 52.01 -39.95
CA ARG A 1243 -2.29 53.10 -38.98
C ARG A 1243 -3.15 54.21 -39.60
N GLN A 1244 -2.95 54.56 -40.87
CA GLN A 1244 -3.78 55.53 -41.60
C GLN A 1244 -5.21 55.01 -41.82
N SER A 1245 -5.39 53.77 -42.28
CA SER A 1245 -6.72 53.18 -42.52
C SER A 1245 -7.55 52.95 -41.25
N PHE A 1246 -6.93 52.91 -40.07
CA PHE A 1246 -7.60 52.90 -38.77
C PHE A 1246 -7.64 54.28 -38.07
N ALA A 1247 -7.29 55.36 -38.77
CA ALA A 1247 -7.43 56.74 -38.28
C ALA A 1247 -8.57 57.52 -38.96
N SER A 1248 -9.26 56.90 -39.93
CA SER A 1248 -10.45 57.43 -40.62
C SER A 1248 -11.73 56.62 -40.31
N VAL A 1249 -11.76 55.95 -39.16
CA VAL A 1249 -12.86 55.15 -38.59
C VAL A 1249 -12.86 55.36 -37.07
#